data_AF-A0A0Q4R2V6-F1
#
_entry.id   AF-A0A0Q4R2V6-F1
#
_cell.length_a   1.000
_cell.length_b   1.000
_cell.length_c   1.000
_cell.angle_alpha   90.00
_cell.angle_beta   90.00
_cell.angle_gamma   90.00
#
_symmetry.space_group_name_H-M   'P 1'
#
loop_
_entity.id
_entity.type
_entity.pdbx_description
1 polymer ?
#
loop_
_entity_poly.entity_id
_entity_poly.type
_entity_poly.pdbx_seq_one_letter_code
_entity_poly.pdbx_strand_id
1 'polypeptide(L)'
;MKKQYTKVVALLLALVLMLQVASIGPIAQAAATTVPDGEYPINFRYLKDNTNETSILESMVVVPNTGKLIVKDGKAQFENEFFKYTAFQHFSARMEGQAKATINGQTVTGMDGYKTVTPTLLGDGTNPDAVKARIDIADLSQRQDILVHIVLPAANYDSWYNLQLDLDTTTLPTGPVDGGVDNGSGSETVTLEKLNELFTVTRSVYESTYEGTGDGFYPVGSKTKLYNAIQMADGIAASAGGNIELIKAAYAILNEAKKEYEAGRISVSKIALFQGITEAGTFAATVKNTGTADNGSGTNIVSDGEYPYNSELSMQNAINTANNMAYNRDATQKQVDDALLALQNVEKNVKNSRYNAQVIDLIVLNSLGSDAEISEFAGDFASQITLLQGKLKHTVANIPFKTAVDESALKASFPSSGGGYSTAISPPFYKVNSLSDADKTIYQVAVRNDNATDSTFQGLSYLVYKTDSVTKSVYLSYNSEQFKTLSATIEAAQLVHDQAIVGTEAGQYDNNTIAALQTAIETATAKAEQLSATRLQLNSANTVLEQAVTAFKASANRQIYFAALHATNQAFSSMDSYFLKPANVTSVDGSTFVSFTIKDSSIVTAFKVKENGILVDSTIVSTDTTANTRVVKFKVSDLTALLDAQVHISMPTVIDPRSGLPYEADHNIRLSFGTADATALKASIAAAQKLHDEAAEGTEIDKYPAQAKAKLLAVITAAKAITTNPMASEAQVKDGSSALEQAVIAFKAAKVLGNGTYSLVFKSSDEGISDHLEASGVLTYSNGSNIISFTPKAGVIIKKLKNNATGAEILPIGSTSGANNAASLANAVFLAAVITGTPVKFAVPNLTDTYSLVVEVSGAATDVQYAVQFADITKTADAPVTELPGTTVPGQLADGNYFLQFEIKKYGTDNKSVMQDYVISPGLLKVSGGTKTFYMTLKQDKEITGLKFNNNSVSVESRDTVNNTRVVYFNVPNINNRIDGWVKIDWAAMNYFHEYDIQIEFYPNTLVATAGSVAPGVGDVEVVEEKDPNAGKDDLNEPVVTDFKDIQGHWAQASIEKALELGIVKGYSDGKFRPNGVITRAEFAVLISRALKLTDGSTSATFNDSKQIPAWAKPHIDRAAKAGLISGYANGTFLPSREINRSELASIIVRAAKLDIDETNELSFADAASIPDWAKNDIAAAAKAGYVQGKGGNKFEPLANATRAEALTLIMKLLETK
;
A
#
# COMPACT_ATOMS: atom_id res chain seq x y z
N MET A 1 47.79 -46.96 0.50
CA MET A 1 46.90 -46.48 1.58
C MET A 1 45.66 -47.36 1.79
N LYS A 2 45.78 -48.70 1.75
CA LYS A 2 44.68 -49.65 2.01
C LYS A 2 44.96 -50.61 3.19
N LYS A 3 46.03 -50.37 3.97
CA LYS A 3 46.50 -51.26 5.06
C LYS A 3 46.56 -50.63 6.46
N GLN A 4 46.23 -49.34 6.62
CA GLN A 4 46.14 -48.72 7.96
C GLN A 4 44.71 -48.62 8.51
N TYR A 5 43.66 -48.80 7.69
CA TYR A 5 42.27 -48.85 8.14
C TYR A 5 41.86 -50.20 8.76
N THR A 6 42.60 -51.28 8.51
CA THR A 6 42.24 -52.62 9.00
C THR A 6 42.66 -52.89 10.45
N LYS A 7 43.55 -52.07 11.04
CA LYS A 7 44.00 -52.26 12.44
C LYS A 7 43.18 -51.49 13.48
N VAL A 8 42.48 -50.41 13.09
CA VAL A 8 41.64 -49.63 14.01
C VAL A 8 40.25 -50.26 14.19
N VAL A 9 39.73 -50.93 13.15
CA VAL A 9 38.45 -51.67 13.23
C VAL A 9 38.56 -52.95 14.08
N ALA A 10 39.76 -53.56 14.19
CA ALA A 10 39.98 -54.74 15.01
C ALA A 10 40.15 -54.45 16.52
N LEU A 11 40.51 -53.22 16.91
CA LEU A 11 40.67 -52.85 18.32
C LEU A 11 39.34 -52.46 19.00
N LEU A 12 38.37 -51.94 18.23
CA LEU A 12 37.05 -51.58 18.73
C LEU A 12 36.08 -52.77 18.81
N LEU A 13 36.31 -53.83 18.02
CA LEU A 13 35.55 -55.10 18.12
C LEU A 13 35.95 -55.98 19.32
N ALA A 14 37.06 -55.69 20.01
CA ALA A 14 37.58 -56.51 21.11
C ALA A 14 37.13 -56.02 22.52
N LEU A 15 36.62 -54.79 22.66
CA LEU A 15 36.25 -54.23 23.97
C LEU A 15 34.75 -54.38 24.32
N VAL A 16 33.91 -54.83 23.38
CA VAL A 16 32.46 -55.03 23.59
C VAL A 16 32.10 -56.52 23.74
N LEU A 17 33.09 -57.42 23.72
CA LEU A 17 32.90 -58.88 23.78
C LEU A 17 33.12 -59.50 25.18
N MET A 18 32.96 -58.73 26.26
CA MET A 18 32.94 -59.28 27.62
C MET A 18 31.86 -58.63 28.47
N LEU A 19 30.65 -59.16 28.39
CA LEU A 19 29.68 -59.13 29.49
C LEU A 19 28.78 -60.38 29.36
N GLN A 20 29.24 -61.48 29.95
CA GLN A 20 28.35 -62.57 30.35
C GLN A 20 27.76 -62.23 31.74
N VAL A 21 26.42 -62.21 31.76
CA VAL A 21 25.51 -62.78 32.77
C VAL A 21 25.94 -62.70 34.25
N ALA A 22 25.24 -61.86 35.00
CA ALA A 22 24.74 -62.25 36.31
C ALA A 22 23.21 -62.12 36.28
N SER A 23 22.53 -63.26 36.34
CA SER A 23 21.08 -63.35 36.54
C SER A 23 20.72 -62.83 37.93
N ILE A 24 19.83 -61.85 38.00
CA ILE A 24 19.04 -61.58 39.21
C ILE A 24 17.64 -62.15 38.91
N GLY A 25 17.16 -63.02 39.80
CA GLY A 25 15.89 -63.76 39.65
C GLY A 25 14.64 -62.87 39.64
N PRO A 26 13.45 -63.47 39.49
CA PRO A 26 12.22 -62.72 39.23
C PRO A 26 11.85 -61.89 40.46
N ILE A 27 11.71 -60.58 40.28
CA ILE A 27 10.95 -59.77 41.24
C ILE A 27 9.48 -60.05 40.96
N ALA A 28 8.79 -60.49 42.00
CA ALA A 28 7.39 -60.87 41.99
C ALA A 28 6.48 -59.76 41.44
N GLN A 29 5.53 -60.21 40.64
CA GLN A 29 4.43 -59.45 40.07
C GLN A 29 3.59 -58.79 41.19
N ALA A 30 3.56 -57.47 41.23
CA ALA A 30 2.58 -56.71 42.00
C ALA A 30 1.37 -56.40 41.10
N ALA A 31 0.18 -56.66 41.63
CA ALA A 31 -1.10 -56.56 40.93
C ALA A 31 -1.38 -55.14 40.40
N ALA A 32 -2.04 -55.07 39.24
CA ALA A 32 -2.45 -53.85 38.57
C ALA A 32 -3.24 -52.91 39.49
N THR A 33 -2.64 -51.78 39.86
CA THR A 33 -3.33 -50.63 40.44
C THR A 33 -3.80 -49.73 39.31
N THR A 34 -5.11 -49.50 39.23
CA THR A 34 -5.73 -48.64 38.20
C THR A 34 -5.29 -47.19 38.37
N VAL A 35 -4.70 -46.61 37.31
CA VAL A 35 -4.44 -45.17 37.22
C VAL A 35 -5.80 -44.44 37.24
N PRO A 36 -5.99 -43.41 38.08
CA PRO A 36 -7.24 -42.66 38.10
C PRO A 36 -7.55 -42.00 36.74
N ASP A 37 -8.82 -41.70 36.50
CA ASP A 37 -9.21 -40.92 35.34
C ASP A 37 -8.59 -39.51 35.42
N GLY A 38 -7.96 -39.09 34.33
CA GLY A 38 -7.18 -37.86 34.30
C GLY A 38 -6.24 -37.77 33.10
N GLU A 39 -5.55 -36.64 33.01
CA GLU A 39 -4.54 -36.39 31.98
C GLU A 39 -3.18 -36.18 32.64
N TYR A 40 -2.18 -36.95 32.24
CA TYR A 40 -0.87 -36.99 32.88
C TYR A 40 0.24 -36.75 31.84
N PRO A 41 1.15 -35.79 32.06
CA PRO A 41 2.36 -35.72 31.25
C PRO A 41 3.20 -36.98 31.50
N ILE A 42 3.72 -37.59 30.44
CA ILE A 42 4.48 -38.84 30.54
C ILE A 42 5.70 -38.81 29.63
N ASN A 43 6.85 -39.25 30.16
CA ASN A 43 8.03 -39.45 29.34
C ASN A 43 7.88 -40.73 28.51
N PHE A 44 8.44 -40.73 27.31
CA PHE A 44 8.33 -41.86 26.40
C PHE A 44 9.55 -41.94 25.48
N ARG A 45 9.76 -43.11 24.88
CA ARG A 45 10.78 -43.34 23.86
C ARG A 45 10.27 -44.30 22.79
N TYR A 46 10.59 -44.03 21.53
CA TYR A 46 10.51 -45.02 20.46
C TYR A 46 11.81 -45.82 20.38
N LEU A 47 11.71 -47.13 20.51
CA LEU A 47 12.81 -48.07 20.52
C LEU A 47 12.80 -48.92 19.26
N LYS A 48 13.99 -49.41 18.87
CA LYS A 48 14.09 -50.45 17.84
C LYS A 48 13.50 -51.74 18.39
N ASP A 49 12.88 -52.51 17.51
CA ASP A 49 12.13 -53.71 17.85
C ASP A 49 12.88 -54.66 18.80
N ASN A 50 12.27 -54.98 19.96
CA ASN A 50 12.79 -55.89 20.98
C ASN A 50 14.18 -55.52 21.53
N THR A 51 14.54 -54.23 21.50
CA THR A 51 15.78 -53.73 22.09
C THR A 51 15.52 -52.57 23.04
N ASN A 52 16.56 -52.14 23.78
CA ASN A 52 16.55 -50.90 24.55
C ASN A 52 17.23 -49.73 23.80
N GLU A 53 17.58 -49.94 22.53
CA GLU A 53 18.18 -48.91 21.68
C GLU A 53 17.10 -47.97 21.14
N THR A 54 17.37 -46.66 21.21
CA THR A 54 16.50 -45.65 20.61
C THR A 54 16.38 -45.87 19.10
N SER A 55 15.16 -45.77 18.59
CA SER A 55 14.87 -45.78 17.15
C SER A 55 15.32 -44.48 16.51
N ILE A 56 15.73 -44.54 15.24
CA ILE A 56 15.99 -43.32 14.45
C ILE A 56 14.74 -42.43 14.37
N LEU A 57 13.55 -43.04 14.46
CA LEU A 57 12.26 -42.36 14.49
C LEU A 57 12.21 -41.30 15.60
N GLU A 58 12.80 -41.57 16.77
CA GLU A 58 12.89 -40.62 17.89
C GLU A 58 13.49 -39.27 17.43
N SER A 59 14.57 -39.32 16.66
CA SER A 59 15.28 -38.12 16.18
C SER A 59 14.63 -37.43 14.98
N MET A 60 13.72 -38.13 14.31
CA MET A 60 13.10 -37.67 13.07
C MET A 60 11.79 -36.96 13.31
N VAL A 61 11.02 -37.37 14.32
CA VAL A 61 9.62 -36.94 14.44
C VAL A 61 9.17 -36.58 15.85
N VAL A 62 9.94 -36.81 16.92
CA VAL A 62 9.47 -36.50 18.28
C VAL A 62 9.75 -35.06 18.67
N VAL A 63 8.71 -34.31 19.04
CA VAL A 63 8.86 -33.04 19.75
C VAL A 63 9.13 -33.35 21.24
N PRO A 64 10.28 -32.95 21.82
CA PRO A 64 10.57 -33.20 23.22
C PRO A 64 9.48 -32.65 24.16
N ASN A 65 9.14 -33.39 25.21
CA ASN A 65 8.17 -33.04 26.27
C ASN A 65 6.69 -32.91 25.82
N THR A 66 6.30 -33.58 24.72
CA THR A 66 4.90 -33.58 24.23
C THR A 66 4.08 -34.83 24.59
N GLY A 67 4.68 -35.77 25.34
CA GLY A 67 4.03 -37.02 25.71
C GLY A 67 2.98 -36.83 26.80
N LYS A 68 1.77 -37.30 26.54
CA LYS A 68 0.62 -37.18 27.45
C LYS A 68 -0.18 -38.47 27.48
N LEU A 69 -0.46 -38.99 28.68
CA LEU A 69 -1.36 -40.11 28.91
C LEU A 69 -2.74 -39.59 29.32
N ILE A 70 -3.79 -40.07 28.66
CA ILE A 70 -5.19 -39.72 28.93
C ILE A 70 -5.89 -40.98 29.39
N VAL A 71 -6.36 -41.00 30.65
CA VAL A 71 -7.08 -42.14 31.24
C VAL A 71 -8.54 -41.74 31.45
N LYS A 72 -9.46 -42.54 30.90
CA LYS A 72 -10.90 -42.33 31.04
C LYS A 72 -11.65 -43.66 31.06
N ASP A 73 -12.54 -43.85 32.03
CA ASP A 73 -13.31 -45.07 32.23
C ASP A 73 -12.42 -46.34 32.28
N GLY A 74 -11.22 -46.19 32.88
CA GLY A 74 -10.23 -47.27 32.97
C GLY A 74 -9.51 -47.63 31.66
N LYS A 75 -9.67 -46.85 30.58
CA LYS A 75 -8.93 -47.01 29.31
C LYS A 75 -7.91 -45.89 29.15
N ALA A 76 -6.71 -46.23 28.67
CA ALA A 76 -5.61 -45.29 28.50
C ALA A 76 -5.29 -45.01 27.02
N GLN A 77 -5.04 -43.75 26.69
CA GLN A 77 -4.54 -43.31 25.38
C GLN A 77 -3.30 -42.45 25.55
N PHE A 78 -2.27 -42.71 24.75
CA PHE A 78 -1.07 -41.88 24.68
C PHE A 78 -1.17 -40.91 23.51
N GLU A 79 -0.93 -39.63 23.75
CA GLU A 79 -0.87 -38.56 22.76
C GLU A 79 0.55 -37.98 22.69
N ASN A 80 1.06 -37.78 21.47
CA ASN A 80 2.31 -37.06 21.22
C ASN A 80 2.28 -36.29 19.89
N GLU A 81 3.13 -35.27 19.78
CA GLU A 81 3.26 -34.45 18.57
C GLU A 81 4.38 -34.96 17.65
N PHE A 82 4.13 -34.86 16.34
CA PHE A 82 5.06 -35.19 15.26
C PHE A 82 5.25 -33.97 14.35
N PHE A 83 6.43 -33.78 13.76
CA PHE A 83 6.72 -32.64 12.86
C PHE A 83 7.22 -33.03 11.46
N LYS A 84 7.20 -34.34 11.14
CA LYS A 84 7.53 -34.93 9.83
C LYS A 84 6.59 -36.08 9.45
N TYR A 85 5.28 -35.91 9.65
CA TYR A 85 4.34 -37.03 9.52
C TYR A 85 4.09 -37.51 8.08
N THR A 86 4.15 -36.63 7.08
CA THR A 86 3.96 -36.91 5.65
C THR A 86 5.02 -37.85 5.06
N ALA A 87 6.16 -38.02 5.75
CA ALA A 87 7.13 -39.06 5.43
C ALA A 87 6.62 -40.46 5.77
N PHE A 88 5.60 -40.59 6.63
CA PHE A 88 4.95 -41.87 6.94
C PHE A 88 3.81 -42.15 5.96
N GLN A 89 4.01 -43.12 5.09
CA GLN A 89 2.92 -43.69 4.29
C GLN A 89 2.05 -44.65 5.13
N HIS A 90 2.57 -45.13 6.26
CA HIS A 90 1.84 -45.96 7.21
C HIS A 90 2.31 -45.73 8.65
N PHE A 91 1.37 -45.64 9.58
CA PHE A 91 1.63 -45.56 11.03
C PHE A 91 0.47 -46.24 11.78
N SER A 92 0.75 -47.35 12.47
CA SER A 92 -0.27 -48.15 13.14
C SER A 92 0.25 -48.79 14.43
N ALA A 93 -0.67 -49.03 15.38
CA ALA A 93 -0.39 -49.67 16.66
C ALA A 93 -1.08 -51.03 16.73
N ARG A 94 -0.40 -52.03 17.31
CA ARG A 94 -0.93 -53.39 17.41
C ARG A 94 -2.17 -53.44 18.30
N MET A 95 -3.21 -54.12 17.83
CA MET A 95 -4.40 -54.38 18.64
C MET A 95 -4.14 -55.47 19.67
N GLU A 96 -4.76 -55.34 20.84
CA GLU A 96 -4.60 -56.28 21.95
C GLU A 96 -4.88 -57.74 21.51
N GLY A 97 -4.00 -58.67 21.88
CA GLY A 97 -4.13 -60.10 21.59
C GLY A 97 -3.84 -60.56 20.15
N GLN A 98 -3.64 -59.64 19.19
CA GLN A 98 -3.32 -59.99 17.78
C GLN A 98 -1.85 -60.35 17.60
N ALA A 99 -1.45 -61.05 16.54
CA ALA A 99 -0.04 -61.37 16.27
C ALA A 99 0.76 -60.15 15.76
N LYS A 100 2.08 -60.15 15.97
CA LYS A 100 2.99 -59.09 15.48
C LYS A 100 3.22 -59.22 13.97
N ALA A 101 3.31 -58.10 13.25
CA ALA A 101 3.54 -58.09 11.82
C ALA A 101 4.98 -58.54 11.48
N THR A 102 5.14 -59.26 10.37
CA THR A 102 6.44 -59.70 9.84
C THR A 102 6.79 -58.95 8.57
N ILE A 103 7.97 -58.33 8.54
CA ILE A 103 8.47 -57.51 7.42
C ILE A 103 9.53 -58.31 6.65
N ASN A 104 9.30 -58.55 5.35
CA ASN A 104 10.24 -59.18 4.43
C ASN A 104 10.46 -58.28 3.21
N GLY A 105 11.49 -57.43 3.26
CA GLY A 105 11.72 -56.39 2.26
C GLY A 105 10.59 -55.36 2.25
N GLN A 106 9.91 -55.22 1.11
CA GLN A 106 8.74 -54.33 0.97
C GLN A 106 7.39 -55.01 1.26
N THR A 107 7.39 -56.31 1.58
CA THR A 107 6.15 -57.06 1.88
C THR A 107 5.96 -57.20 3.39
N VAL A 108 4.76 -56.85 3.88
CA VAL A 108 4.38 -56.97 5.29
C VAL A 108 3.20 -57.93 5.43
N THR A 109 3.30 -58.90 6.35
CA THR A 109 2.24 -59.87 6.66
C THR A 109 1.77 -59.70 8.11
N GLY A 110 0.47 -59.90 8.38
CA GLY A 110 -0.13 -59.69 9.70
C GLY A 110 -0.51 -58.23 10.03
N MET A 111 -0.68 -57.38 9.01
CA MET A 111 -1.04 -55.96 9.17
C MET A 111 -2.48 -55.76 9.67
N ASP A 112 -3.35 -56.74 9.43
CA ASP A 112 -4.73 -56.80 9.94
C ASP A 112 -4.82 -56.85 11.47
N GLY A 113 -3.74 -57.24 12.15
CA GLY A 113 -3.59 -57.16 13.61
C GLY A 113 -3.30 -55.76 14.16
N TYR A 114 -3.18 -54.73 13.31
CA TYR A 114 -2.81 -53.37 13.68
C TYR A 114 -3.93 -52.38 13.38
N LYS A 115 -4.15 -51.44 14.28
CA LYS A 115 -5.07 -50.32 14.12
C LYS A 115 -4.30 -49.11 13.62
N THR A 116 -4.68 -48.57 12.46
CA THR A 116 -4.10 -47.34 11.94
C THR A 116 -4.32 -46.20 12.92
N VAL A 117 -3.25 -45.47 13.19
CA VAL A 117 -3.28 -44.28 14.02
C VAL A 117 -3.48 -43.10 13.07
N THR A 118 -4.67 -42.51 13.11
CA THR A 118 -4.99 -41.33 12.29
C THR A 118 -4.61 -40.08 13.08
N PRO A 119 -3.60 -39.31 12.64
CA PRO A 119 -3.22 -38.12 13.37
C PRO A 119 -4.12 -36.94 12.97
N THR A 120 -4.20 -35.97 13.88
CA THR A 120 -4.93 -34.72 13.66
C THR A 120 -3.92 -33.60 13.43
N LEU A 121 -4.12 -32.79 12.38
CA LEU A 121 -3.27 -31.63 12.11
C LEU A 121 -3.28 -30.66 13.31
N LEU A 122 -2.10 -30.13 13.64
CA LEU A 122 -1.99 -29.03 14.59
C LEU A 122 -2.56 -27.78 13.92
N GLY A 123 -3.64 -27.23 14.49
CA GLY A 123 -4.58 -26.30 13.83
C GLY A 123 -4.07 -24.89 13.48
N ASP A 124 -2.77 -24.65 13.30
CA ASP A 124 -2.23 -23.35 12.87
C ASP A 124 -1.77 -23.30 11.40
N GLY A 125 -1.64 -24.44 10.71
CA GLY A 125 -1.37 -24.49 9.26
C GLY A 125 0.01 -23.96 8.83
N THR A 126 0.91 -23.67 9.77
CA THR A 126 2.26 -23.13 9.47
C THR A 126 3.29 -24.23 9.14
N ASN A 127 3.04 -25.46 9.59
CA ASN A 127 3.74 -26.65 9.14
C ASN A 127 2.71 -27.76 8.82
N PRO A 128 2.44 -28.07 7.54
CA PRO A 128 1.47 -29.11 7.16
C PRO A 128 1.93 -30.53 7.58
N ASP A 129 3.17 -30.65 8.01
CA ASP A 129 3.82 -31.89 8.42
C ASP A 129 3.76 -32.13 9.95
N ALA A 130 3.17 -31.18 10.69
CA ALA A 130 3.05 -31.22 12.14
C ALA A 130 1.67 -31.68 12.61
N VAL A 131 1.62 -32.81 13.33
CA VAL A 131 0.38 -33.50 13.69
C VAL A 131 0.41 -34.03 15.13
N LYS A 132 -0.75 -34.26 15.72
CA LYS A 132 -0.94 -35.03 16.97
C LYS A 132 -1.43 -36.42 16.65
N ALA A 133 -0.78 -37.46 17.17
CA ALA A 133 -1.27 -38.83 17.04
C ALA A 133 -1.69 -39.38 18.41
N ARG A 134 -2.77 -40.17 18.42
CA ARG A 134 -3.27 -40.86 19.62
C ARG A 134 -3.19 -42.36 19.45
N ILE A 135 -2.56 -43.02 20.41
CA ILE A 135 -2.34 -44.46 20.43
C ILE A 135 -3.09 -45.05 21.62
N ASP A 136 -3.98 -46.01 21.38
CA ASP A 136 -4.65 -46.75 22.44
C ASP A 136 -3.60 -47.61 23.19
N ILE A 137 -3.57 -47.51 24.52
CA ILE A 137 -2.64 -48.25 25.37
C ILE A 137 -3.41 -49.36 26.09
N ALA A 138 -3.19 -50.60 25.68
CA ALA A 138 -3.89 -51.75 26.24
C ALA A 138 -3.37 -52.13 27.64
N ASP A 139 -2.04 -52.07 27.83
CA ASP A 139 -1.39 -52.40 29.10
C ASP A 139 -0.20 -51.46 29.35
N LEU A 140 -0.30 -50.64 30.38
CA LEU A 140 0.73 -49.66 30.78
C LEU A 140 2.01 -50.32 31.33
N SER A 141 1.97 -51.61 31.66
CA SER A 141 3.14 -52.36 32.11
C SER A 141 3.98 -52.93 30.95
N GLN A 142 3.49 -52.82 29.72
CA GLN A 142 4.11 -53.40 28.53
C GLN A 142 4.43 -52.33 27.48
N ARG A 143 5.46 -52.60 26.68
CA ARG A 143 5.77 -51.80 25.49
C ARG A 143 4.73 -52.03 24.41
N GLN A 144 4.39 -50.97 23.68
CA GLN A 144 3.41 -51.04 22.60
C GLN A 144 4.11 -51.23 21.26
N ASP A 145 3.69 -52.22 20.47
CA ASP A 145 4.24 -52.49 19.15
C ASP A 145 3.67 -51.52 18.10
N ILE A 146 4.55 -50.83 17.38
CA ILE A 146 4.22 -49.85 16.34
C ILE A 146 4.79 -50.32 15.00
N LEU A 147 3.98 -50.25 13.94
CA LEU A 147 4.38 -50.56 12.58
C LEU A 147 4.38 -49.27 11.74
N VAL A 148 5.49 -48.99 11.07
CA VAL A 148 5.66 -47.76 10.27
C VAL A 148 6.23 -48.03 8.88
N HIS A 149 5.82 -47.23 7.90
CA HIS A 149 6.39 -47.18 6.55
C HIS A 149 6.86 -45.78 6.25
N ILE A 150 8.17 -45.61 6.02
CA ILE A 150 8.79 -44.30 5.80
C ILE A 150 9.23 -44.17 4.34
N VAL A 151 8.80 -43.11 3.66
CA VAL A 151 9.16 -42.79 2.28
C VAL A 151 9.66 -41.34 2.18
N LEU A 152 10.87 -41.16 1.66
CA LEU A 152 11.51 -39.86 1.43
C LEU A 152 11.98 -39.77 -0.04
N PRO A 153 11.15 -39.23 -0.95
CA PRO A 153 11.44 -39.20 -2.39
C PRO A 153 12.73 -38.46 -2.74
N ALA A 154 13.01 -37.34 -2.06
CA ALA A 154 14.22 -36.54 -2.27
C ALA A 154 15.53 -37.25 -1.87
N ALA A 155 15.44 -38.32 -1.05
CA ALA A 155 16.58 -39.10 -0.59
C ALA A 155 16.63 -40.53 -1.18
N ASN A 156 15.69 -40.87 -2.08
CA ASN A 156 15.50 -42.21 -2.63
C ASN A 156 15.44 -43.31 -1.55
N TYR A 157 14.67 -43.04 -0.48
CA TYR A 157 14.57 -43.90 0.69
C TYR A 157 13.13 -44.35 0.92
N ASP A 158 12.91 -45.65 1.05
CA ASP A 158 11.60 -46.30 1.19
C ASP A 158 11.78 -47.60 2.01
N SER A 159 11.24 -47.67 3.24
CA SER A 159 11.43 -48.84 4.13
C SER A 159 10.38 -48.98 5.22
N TRP A 160 10.06 -50.23 5.57
CA TRP A 160 9.16 -50.62 6.68
C TRP A 160 9.93 -50.94 7.96
N TYR A 161 9.35 -50.61 9.12
CA TYR A 161 9.92 -50.88 10.44
C TYR A 161 8.88 -51.36 11.46
N ASN A 162 9.26 -52.37 12.24
CA ASN A 162 8.65 -52.65 13.55
C ASN A 162 9.40 -51.86 14.61
N LEU A 163 8.67 -51.19 15.49
CA LEU A 163 9.21 -50.36 16.57
C LEU A 163 8.43 -50.64 17.86
N GLN A 164 8.97 -50.19 19.00
CA GLN A 164 8.29 -50.29 20.29
C GLN A 164 8.22 -48.92 20.97
N LEU A 165 7.02 -48.53 21.40
CA LEU A 165 6.80 -47.36 22.25
C LEU A 165 6.91 -47.79 23.72
N ASP A 166 7.86 -47.17 24.43
CA ASP A 166 8.12 -47.36 25.85
C ASP A 166 7.63 -46.12 26.61
N LEU A 167 6.75 -46.31 27.59
CA LEU A 167 6.20 -45.23 28.42
C LEU A 167 6.82 -45.33 29.82
N ASP A 168 7.34 -44.21 30.33
CA ASP A 168 7.84 -44.15 31.70
C ASP A 168 6.67 -43.94 32.67
N THR A 169 6.16 -45.04 33.22
CA THR A 169 4.99 -45.04 34.10
C THR A 169 5.34 -44.84 35.58
N THR A 170 6.63 -44.64 35.89
CA THR A 170 7.11 -44.54 37.29
C THR A 170 6.62 -43.30 38.02
N THR A 171 6.09 -42.31 37.30
CA THR A 171 5.62 -41.02 37.81
C THR A 171 4.10 -40.90 37.93
N LEU A 172 3.34 -41.95 37.57
CA LEU A 172 1.87 -41.92 37.60
C LEU A 172 1.32 -42.13 39.03
N PRO A 173 0.28 -41.38 39.44
CA PRO A 173 -0.30 -41.53 40.78
C PRO A 173 -0.98 -42.89 40.95
N THR A 174 -0.71 -43.58 42.06
CA THR A 174 -1.34 -44.86 42.42
C THR A 174 -2.05 -44.74 43.79
N GLY A 175 -3.38 -44.87 43.81
CA GLY A 175 -4.18 -44.88 45.06
C GLY A 175 -5.65 -44.47 44.87
N PRO A 176 -6.56 -44.84 45.79
CA PRO A 176 -7.98 -44.45 45.73
C PRO A 176 -8.16 -43.00 46.21
N VAL A 177 -8.91 -42.20 45.46
CA VAL A 177 -9.13 -40.77 45.73
C VAL A 177 -10.51 -40.57 46.37
N ASP A 178 -10.54 -40.01 47.59
CA ASP A 178 -11.74 -39.46 48.22
C ASP A 178 -11.96 -38.02 47.73
N GLY A 179 -13.21 -37.71 47.39
CA GLY A 179 -13.58 -36.49 46.67
C GLY A 179 -13.72 -35.29 47.59
N GLY A 180 -13.02 -34.20 47.28
CA GLY A 180 -13.21 -32.90 47.91
C GLY A 180 -12.90 -31.77 46.94
N VAL A 181 -13.95 -31.12 46.44
CA VAL A 181 -13.88 -29.88 45.64
C VAL A 181 -13.72 -28.71 46.61
N ASP A 182 -12.82 -27.76 46.34
CA ASP A 182 -12.92 -26.44 46.95
C ASP A 182 -12.58 -25.31 45.96
N ASN A 183 -13.42 -24.28 45.99
CA ASN A 183 -13.35 -23.03 45.25
C ASN A 183 -12.92 -21.93 46.23
N GLY A 184 -11.81 -21.24 45.99
CA GLY A 184 -11.56 -20.01 46.77
C GLY A 184 -10.19 -19.36 46.56
N SER A 185 -10.23 -18.07 46.24
CA SER A 185 -9.10 -17.15 46.27
C SER A 185 -8.39 -17.12 47.63
N GLY A 186 -7.06 -17.33 47.65
CA GLY A 186 -6.21 -17.12 48.81
C GLY A 186 -4.73 -17.37 48.48
N SER A 187 -3.84 -16.54 49.02
CA SER A 187 -2.37 -16.70 48.95
C SER A 187 -1.94 -18.15 49.22
N GLU A 188 -1.37 -18.84 48.23
CA GLU A 188 -0.94 -20.23 48.39
C GLU A 188 0.21 -20.34 49.41
N THR A 189 0.02 -21.12 50.47
CA THR A 189 1.07 -21.48 51.42
C THR A 189 2.06 -22.46 50.79
N VAL A 190 3.34 -22.07 50.66
CA VAL A 190 4.45 -22.95 50.25
C VAL A 190 4.71 -24.00 51.33
N THR A 191 4.63 -25.29 50.98
CA THR A 191 4.83 -26.45 51.87
C THR A 191 6.11 -27.22 51.51
N LEU A 192 6.58 -28.09 52.43
CA LEU A 192 7.72 -28.97 52.17
C LEU A 192 7.48 -29.93 51.00
N GLU A 193 6.23 -30.37 50.83
CA GLU A 193 5.80 -31.22 49.72
C GLU A 193 5.97 -30.52 48.36
N LYS A 194 5.47 -29.27 48.24
CA LYS A 194 5.65 -28.45 47.03
C LYS A 194 7.14 -28.19 46.72
N LEU A 195 7.98 -28.03 47.74
CA LEU A 195 9.44 -27.90 47.55
C LEU A 195 10.08 -29.18 47.00
N ASN A 196 9.69 -30.35 47.51
CA ASN A 196 10.21 -31.63 47.02
C ASN A 196 9.75 -31.94 45.59
N GLU A 197 8.52 -31.57 45.25
CA GLU A 197 8.01 -31.63 43.88
C GLU A 197 8.86 -30.74 42.95
N LEU A 198 9.13 -29.50 43.36
CA LEU A 198 9.97 -28.58 42.60
C LEU A 198 11.41 -29.10 42.42
N PHE A 199 12.02 -29.74 43.43
CA PHE A 199 13.31 -30.42 43.27
C PHE A 199 13.29 -31.51 42.21
N THR A 200 12.24 -32.32 42.22
CA THR A 200 12.06 -33.44 41.30
C THR A 200 11.99 -32.93 39.86
N VAL A 201 11.11 -31.95 39.62
CA VAL A 201 10.96 -31.34 38.29
C VAL A 201 12.24 -30.64 37.86
N THR A 202 12.89 -29.87 38.74
CA THR A 202 14.09 -29.10 38.38
C THR A 202 15.28 -30.00 38.06
N ARG A 203 15.47 -31.11 38.79
CA ARG A 203 16.53 -32.10 38.48
C ARG A 203 16.26 -32.81 37.16
N SER A 204 15.00 -33.14 36.87
CA SER A 204 14.62 -33.71 35.57
C SER A 204 14.93 -32.76 34.40
N VAL A 205 14.63 -31.47 34.54
CA VAL A 205 14.99 -30.44 33.54
C VAL A 205 16.51 -30.32 33.39
N TYR A 206 17.26 -30.37 34.49
CA TYR A 206 18.73 -30.35 34.43
C TYR A 206 19.29 -31.57 33.69
N GLU A 207 18.79 -32.79 33.94
CA GLU A 207 19.33 -34.01 33.34
C GLU A 207 18.99 -34.16 31.85
N SER A 208 17.78 -33.73 31.46
CA SER A 208 17.23 -33.91 30.11
C SER A 208 17.68 -32.85 29.07
N THR A 209 18.39 -31.80 29.49
CA THR A 209 18.74 -30.66 28.63
C THR A 209 20.23 -30.64 28.25
N TYR A 210 20.54 -30.04 27.10
CA TYR A 210 21.90 -29.97 26.55
C TYR A 210 22.35 -28.52 26.42
N GLU A 211 23.64 -28.26 26.68
CA GLU A 211 24.25 -26.96 26.42
C GLU A 211 24.85 -26.88 25.03
N GLY A 212 24.81 -25.71 24.41
CA GLY A 212 25.42 -25.45 23.12
C GLY A 212 24.93 -24.13 22.52
N THR A 213 25.08 -23.97 21.21
CA THR A 213 24.73 -22.73 20.49
C THR A 213 23.54 -22.87 19.54
N GLY A 214 23.01 -24.08 19.45
CA GLY A 214 21.94 -24.48 18.53
C GLY A 214 20.53 -24.31 19.08
N ASP A 215 19.55 -24.46 18.20
CA ASP A 215 18.13 -24.37 18.55
C ASP A 215 17.73 -25.41 19.61
N GLY A 216 17.06 -24.95 20.65
CA GLY A 216 16.62 -25.77 21.77
C GLY A 216 17.71 -26.16 22.76
N PHE A 217 18.95 -25.72 22.57
CA PHE A 217 20.03 -25.88 23.56
C PHE A 217 20.02 -24.74 24.59
N TYR A 218 20.75 -24.92 25.68
CA TYR A 218 20.96 -23.89 26.69
C TYR A 218 22.38 -23.30 26.57
N PRO A 219 22.59 -22.02 26.91
CA PRO A 219 23.90 -21.39 26.85
C PRO A 219 24.92 -22.18 27.69
N VAL A 220 26.14 -22.32 27.17
CA VAL A 220 27.22 -23.01 27.88
C VAL A 220 27.44 -22.36 29.26
N GLY A 221 27.42 -23.17 30.32
CA GLY A 221 27.52 -22.75 31.72
C GLY A 221 26.19 -22.51 32.45
N SER A 222 25.05 -22.54 31.76
CA SER A 222 23.71 -22.43 32.36
C SER A 222 23.36 -23.62 33.27
N LYS A 223 23.75 -24.85 32.90
CA LYS A 223 23.57 -26.07 33.70
C LYS A 223 24.31 -25.95 35.01
N THR A 224 25.55 -25.46 34.98
CA THR A 224 26.35 -25.25 36.19
C THR A 224 25.66 -24.31 37.17
N LYS A 225 25.02 -23.24 36.68
CA LYS A 225 24.24 -22.31 37.53
C LYS A 225 23.01 -23.00 38.15
N LEU A 226 22.24 -23.73 37.34
CA LEU A 226 21.05 -24.45 37.82
C LEU A 226 21.44 -25.52 38.86
N TYR A 227 22.52 -26.26 38.61
CA TYR A 227 23.05 -27.25 39.55
C TYR A 227 23.43 -26.61 40.89
N ASN A 228 24.12 -25.46 40.88
CA ASN A 228 24.48 -24.77 42.11
C ASN A 228 23.25 -24.29 42.90
N ALA A 229 22.20 -23.82 42.21
CA ALA A 229 20.95 -23.44 42.85
C ALA A 229 20.21 -24.64 43.46
N ILE A 230 20.20 -25.78 42.77
CA ILE A 230 19.70 -27.05 43.31
C ILE A 230 20.45 -27.40 44.61
N GLN A 231 21.79 -27.37 44.60
CA GLN A 231 22.59 -27.69 45.79
C GLN A 231 22.35 -26.72 46.95
N MET A 232 22.24 -25.42 46.66
CA MET A 232 21.99 -24.39 47.67
C MET A 232 20.60 -24.54 48.29
N ALA A 233 19.57 -24.77 47.48
CA ALA A 233 18.22 -25.00 47.98
C ALA A 233 18.16 -26.30 48.81
N ASP A 234 18.85 -27.37 48.39
CA ASP A 234 18.85 -28.67 49.08
C ASP A 234 19.50 -28.54 50.48
N GLY A 235 20.60 -27.78 50.59
CA GLY A 235 21.24 -27.47 51.87
C GLY A 235 20.36 -26.65 52.82
N ILE A 236 19.61 -25.67 52.31
CA ILE A 236 18.65 -24.88 53.10
C ILE A 236 17.48 -25.76 53.56
N ALA A 237 16.95 -26.61 52.68
CA ALA A 237 15.87 -27.53 53.01
C ALA A 237 16.27 -28.55 54.09
N ALA A 238 17.48 -29.12 53.98
CA ALA A 238 18.01 -30.08 54.95
C ALA A 238 18.23 -29.47 56.35
N SER A 239 18.55 -28.17 56.43
CA SER A 239 18.75 -27.46 57.70
C SER A 239 17.47 -26.87 58.30
N ALA A 240 16.35 -26.91 57.58
CA ALA A 240 15.12 -26.24 57.99
C ALA A 240 14.41 -26.91 59.18
N GLY A 241 14.50 -28.24 59.34
CA GLY A 241 13.91 -28.97 60.48
C GLY A 241 12.41 -28.73 60.71
N GLY A 242 11.66 -28.34 59.68
CA GLY A 242 10.24 -27.94 59.76
C GLY A 242 9.98 -26.43 59.79
N ASN A 243 11.02 -25.58 59.74
CA ASN A 243 10.89 -24.12 59.69
C ASN A 243 10.35 -23.65 58.32
N ILE A 244 9.12 -23.13 58.33
CA ILE A 244 8.37 -22.69 57.14
C ILE A 244 9.07 -21.56 56.38
N GLU A 245 9.77 -20.64 57.05
CA GLU A 245 10.42 -19.52 56.39
C GLU A 245 11.69 -19.94 55.62
N LEU A 246 12.43 -20.94 56.13
CA LEU A 246 13.55 -21.54 55.41
C LEU A 246 13.09 -22.39 54.22
N ILE A 247 11.95 -23.09 54.36
CA ILE A 247 11.32 -23.84 53.25
C ILE A 247 10.87 -22.89 52.14
N LYS A 248 10.23 -21.76 52.49
CA LYS A 248 9.88 -20.71 51.53
C LYS A 248 11.11 -20.14 50.82
N ALA A 249 12.20 -19.90 51.55
CA ALA A 249 13.45 -19.39 50.98
C ALA A 249 14.08 -20.38 49.99
N ALA A 250 14.16 -21.67 50.34
CA ALA A 250 14.66 -22.71 49.44
C ALA A 250 13.80 -22.85 48.18
N TYR A 251 12.47 -22.79 48.34
CA TYR A 251 11.52 -22.82 47.23
C TYR A 251 11.70 -21.63 46.29
N ALA A 252 11.81 -20.41 46.83
CA ALA A 252 12.00 -19.21 46.02
C ALA A 252 13.30 -19.26 45.21
N ILE A 253 14.42 -19.69 45.83
CA ILE A 253 15.72 -19.81 45.16
C ILE A 253 15.65 -20.81 44.00
N LEU A 254 15.10 -22.00 44.26
CA LEU A 254 15.04 -23.06 43.26
C LEU A 254 14.06 -22.72 42.12
N ASN A 255 12.91 -22.14 42.46
CA ASN A 255 11.89 -21.78 41.48
C ASN A 255 12.38 -20.68 40.55
N GLU A 256 13.05 -19.67 41.10
CA GLU A 256 13.63 -18.59 40.29
C GLU A 256 14.78 -19.10 39.41
N ALA A 257 15.66 -19.95 39.95
CA ALA A 257 16.74 -20.53 39.16
C ALA A 257 16.23 -21.46 38.03
N LYS A 258 15.18 -22.25 38.30
CA LYS A 258 14.51 -23.07 37.27
C LYS A 258 13.92 -22.18 36.18
N LYS A 259 13.21 -21.12 36.58
CA LYS A 259 12.60 -20.15 35.65
C LYS A 259 13.65 -19.44 34.80
N GLU A 260 14.76 -18.99 35.40
CA GLU A 260 15.88 -18.38 34.67
C GLU A 260 16.53 -19.37 33.70
N TYR A 261 16.75 -20.62 34.14
CA TYR A 261 17.31 -21.66 33.28
C TYR A 261 16.39 -21.93 32.08
N GLU A 262 15.09 -22.15 32.31
CA GLU A 262 14.10 -22.41 31.27
C GLU A 262 13.95 -21.24 30.28
N ALA A 263 14.01 -19.99 30.78
CA ALA A 263 14.02 -18.80 29.95
C ALA A 263 15.30 -18.66 29.11
N GLY A 264 16.40 -19.29 29.52
CA GLY A 264 17.69 -19.25 28.82
C GLY A 264 17.78 -20.12 27.56
N ARG A 265 16.73 -20.88 27.20
CA ARG A 265 16.74 -21.77 26.03
C ARG A 265 16.96 -20.98 24.73
N ILE A 266 17.95 -21.38 23.95
CA ILE A 266 18.30 -20.75 22.67
C ILE A 266 17.26 -21.11 21.61
N SER A 267 16.80 -20.10 20.88
CA SER A 267 15.95 -20.26 19.70
C SER A 267 16.70 -19.81 18.44
N VAL A 268 16.78 -20.67 17.42
CA VAL A 268 17.37 -20.33 16.10
C VAL A 268 16.32 -20.51 15.01
N SER A 269 15.92 -19.40 14.37
CA SER A 269 14.96 -19.39 13.28
C SER A 269 15.63 -19.73 11.95
N LYS A 270 15.08 -20.73 11.25
CA LYS A 270 15.57 -21.21 9.95
C LYS A 270 14.58 -21.01 8.80
N ILE A 271 13.44 -20.38 9.09
CA ILE A 271 12.32 -20.22 8.17
C ILE A 271 12.77 -19.49 6.90
N ALA A 272 13.46 -18.37 7.05
CA ALA A 272 13.94 -17.57 5.93
C ALA A 272 14.96 -18.33 5.06
N LEU A 273 15.80 -19.18 5.66
CA LEU A 273 16.76 -20.01 4.92
C LEU A 273 16.03 -21.07 4.09
N PHE A 274 15.01 -21.73 4.62
CA PHE A 274 14.19 -22.69 3.88
C PHE A 274 13.38 -22.05 2.75
N GLN A 275 12.82 -20.86 2.98
CA GLN A 275 12.15 -20.07 1.94
C GLN A 275 13.14 -19.72 0.82
N GLY A 276 14.31 -19.18 1.18
CA GLY A 276 15.35 -18.83 0.22
C GLY A 276 15.84 -20.04 -0.60
N ILE A 277 15.99 -21.22 0.01
CA ILE A 277 16.32 -22.48 -0.70
C ILE A 277 15.25 -22.82 -1.74
N THR A 278 13.97 -22.67 -1.38
CA THR A 278 12.83 -22.99 -2.26
C THR A 278 12.75 -22.03 -3.45
N GLU A 279 12.88 -20.73 -3.19
CA GLU A 279 12.91 -19.69 -4.22
C GLU A 279 14.09 -19.91 -5.18
N ALA A 280 15.29 -20.12 -4.63
CA ALA A 280 16.49 -20.38 -5.41
C ALA A 280 16.38 -21.66 -6.26
N GLY A 281 15.76 -22.72 -5.73
CA GLY A 281 15.50 -23.96 -6.47
C GLY A 281 14.52 -23.76 -7.63
N THR A 282 13.47 -22.97 -7.42
CA THR A 282 12.51 -22.60 -8.47
C THR A 282 13.19 -21.80 -9.56
N PHE A 283 14.01 -20.80 -9.18
CA PHE A 283 14.78 -20.03 -10.15
C PHE A 283 15.79 -20.90 -10.90
N ALA A 284 16.54 -21.77 -10.21
CA ALA A 284 17.52 -22.66 -10.81
C ALA A 284 16.91 -23.55 -11.90
N ALA A 285 15.67 -24.03 -11.70
CA ALA A 285 14.94 -24.81 -12.71
C ALA A 285 14.62 -24.02 -14.00
N THR A 286 14.64 -22.69 -13.96
CA THR A 286 14.43 -21.82 -15.14
C THR A 286 15.73 -21.43 -15.85
N VAL A 287 16.89 -21.65 -15.22
CA VAL A 287 18.19 -21.24 -15.76
C VAL A 287 18.56 -22.12 -16.94
N LYS A 288 18.50 -21.55 -18.15
CA LYS A 288 18.98 -22.18 -19.37
C LYS A 288 20.40 -21.73 -19.65
N ASN A 289 21.39 -22.62 -19.50
CA ASN A 289 22.77 -22.28 -19.84
C ASN A 289 22.90 -22.03 -21.37
N THR A 290 23.84 -21.16 -21.75
CA THR A 290 24.24 -20.90 -23.14
C THR A 290 24.46 -22.20 -23.92
N GLY A 291 24.06 -22.22 -25.20
CA GLY A 291 24.32 -23.35 -26.13
C GLY A 291 23.30 -24.49 -26.08
N THR A 292 22.35 -24.45 -25.15
CA THR A 292 21.31 -25.48 -24.98
C THR A 292 20.33 -25.59 -26.16
N ALA A 293 20.12 -24.52 -26.92
CA ALA A 293 19.17 -24.48 -28.04
C ALA A 293 19.72 -25.04 -29.37
N ASP A 294 21.04 -25.23 -29.50
CA ASP A 294 21.69 -25.56 -30.79
C ASP A 294 22.50 -26.87 -30.75
N ASN A 295 22.10 -27.79 -29.86
CA ASN A 295 22.68 -29.14 -29.65
C ASN A 295 24.21 -29.19 -29.42
N GLY A 296 24.81 -28.12 -28.90
CA GLY A 296 26.25 -28.02 -28.68
C GLY A 296 26.65 -27.91 -27.21
N SER A 297 27.74 -28.58 -26.82
CA SER A 297 28.41 -28.47 -25.51
C SER A 297 29.17 -27.13 -25.31
N GLY A 298 28.63 -26.01 -25.79
CA GLY A 298 29.38 -24.77 -26.04
C GLY A 298 29.01 -23.55 -25.19
N THR A 299 29.94 -22.59 -25.12
CA THR A 299 29.83 -21.28 -24.43
C THR A 299 29.07 -20.21 -25.24
N ASN A 300 28.44 -20.57 -26.36
CA ASN A 300 27.88 -19.62 -27.33
C ASN A 300 26.43 -19.26 -26.98
N ILE A 301 26.09 -17.99 -27.10
CA ILE A 301 24.81 -17.43 -26.64
C ILE A 301 23.82 -17.54 -27.79
N VAL A 302 22.76 -18.32 -27.70
CA VAL A 302 21.91 -18.59 -28.87
C VAL A 302 20.68 -17.68 -28.88
N SER A 303 20.04 -17.47 -27.73
CA SER A 303 18.73 -16.80 -27.64
C SER A 303 18.54 -15.92 -26.40
N ASP A 304 17.48 -15.11 -26.39
CA ASP A 304 17.08 -14.31 -25.23
C ASP A 304 16.84 -15.19 -24.00
N GLY A 305 17.36 -14.75 -22.86
CA GLY A 305 17.13 -15.41 -21.58
C GLY A 305 18.02 -16.59 -21.26
N GLU A 306 19.03 -16.85 -22.08
CA GLU A 306 20.13 -17.72 -21.70
C GLU A 306 21.02 -17.09 -20.63
N TYR A 307 21.67 -17.95 -19.86
CA TYR A 307 22.61 -17.59 -18.81
C TYR A 307 23.99 -18.15 -19.13
N PRO A 308 25.09 -17.51 -18.69
CA PRO A 308 26.44 -18.01 -18.94
C PRO A 308 26.62 -19.46 -18.52
N TYR A 309 27.47 -20.18 -19.24
CA TYR A 309 27.86 -21.55 -18.93
C TYR A 309 28.19 -21.74 -17.42
N ASN A 310 27.67 -22.82 -16.81
CA ASN A 310 27.72 -23.16 -15.38
C ASN A 310 26.85 -22.32 -14.42
N SER A 311 25.98 -21.43 -14.89
CA SER A 311 25.08 -20.68 -14.01
C SER A 311 24.15 -21.60 -13.20
N GLU A 312 23.61 -22.63 -13.84
CA GLU A 312 22.79 -23.66 -13.19
C GLU A 312 23.56 -24.42 -12.10
N LEU A 313 24.77 -24.90 -12.40
CA LEU A 313 25.62 -25.61 -11.43
C LEU A 313 25.98 -24.72 -10.23
N SER A 314 26.23 -23.43 -10.49
CA SER A 314 26.52 -22.45 -9.43
C SER A 314 25.34 -22.29 -8.48
N MET A 315 24.11 -22.24 -9.01
CA MET A 315 22.90 -22.24 -8.19
C MET A 315 22.75 -23.52 -7.37
N GLN A 316 22.95 -24.69 -7.98
CA GLN A 316 22.82 -25.97 -7.28
C GLN A 316 23.80 -26.12 -6.12
N ASN A 317 25.06 -25.67 -6.30
CA ASN A 317 26.06 -25.70 -5.23
C ASN A 317 25.68 -24.77 -4.05
N ALA A 318 25.13 -23.59 -4.35
CA ALA A 318 24.66 -22.66 -3.32
C ALA A 318 23.46 -23.23 -2.54
N ILE A 319 22.49 -23.82 -3.25
CA ILE A 319 21.32 -24.50 -2.67
C ILE A 319 21.76 -25.65 -1.74
N ASN A 320 22.69 -26.49 -2.18
CA ASN A 320 23.20 -27.60 -1.36
C ASN A 320 23.90 -27.11 -0.09
N THR A 321 24.66 -26.02 -0.18
CA THR A 321 25.33 -25.41 0.98
C THR A 321 24.31 -24.86 1.99
N ALA A 322 23.28 -24.17 1.49
CA ALA A 322 22.19 -23.64 2.31
C ALA A 322 21.39 -24.77 2.98
N ASN A 323 21.08 -25.85 2.25
CA ASN A 323 20.42 -27.04 2.80
C ASN A 323 21.21 -27.65 3.96
N ASN A 324 22.52 -27.83 3.81
CA ASN A 324 23.37 -28.35 4.89
C ASN A 324 23.31 -27.49 6.15
N MET A 325 23.27 -26.15 6.00
CA MET A 325 23.14 -25.24 7.13
C MET A 325 21.74 -25.29 7.76
N ALA A 326 20.70 -25.38 6.95
CA ALA A 326 19.31 -25.46 7.42
C ALA A 326 19.08 -26.70 8.30
N TYR A 327 19.74 -27.82 8.02
CA TYR A 327 19.61 -29.04 8.83
C TYR A 327 20.65 -29.17 9.96
N ASN A 328 21.61 -28.25 10.08
CA ASN A 328 22.62 -28.30 11.15
C ASN A 328 22.03 -27.86 12.51
N ARG A 329 21.94 -28.78 13.48
CA ARG A 329 21.37 -28.52 14.81
C ARG A 329 22.22 -27.59 15.67
N ASP A 330 23.54 -27.57 15.44
CA ASP A 330 24.49 -26.76 16.21
C ASP A 330 24.65 -25.34 15.63
N ALA A 331 23.98 -25.05 14.51
CA ALA A 331 24.09 -23.78 13.81
C ALA A 331 23.55 -22.63 14.67
N THR A 332 24.36 -21.58 14.77
CA THR A 332 23.94 -20.30 15.34
C THR A 332 23.04 -19.53 14.38
N GLN A 333 22.23 -18.60 14.90
CA GLN A 333 21.42 -17.70 14.06
C GLN A 333 22.29 -16.97 13.02
N LYS A 334 23.49 -16.51 13.42
CA LYS A 334 24.42 -15.86 12.50
C LYS A 334 24.85 -16.78 11.34
N GLN A 335 25.14 -18.04 11.60
CA GLN A 335 25.53 -18.99 10.54
C GLN A 335 24.38 -19.29 9.58
N VAL A 336 23.14 -19.32 10.08
CA VAL A 336 21.92 -19.47 9.27
C VAL A 336 21.71 -18.23 8.39
N ASP A 337 21.84 -17.03 8.95
CA ASP A 337 21.70 -15.76 8.23
C ASP A 337 22.79 -15.58 7.16
N ASP A 338 24.05 -15.91 7.48
CA ASP A 338 25.17 -15.85 6.55
C ASP A 338 24.97 -16.82 5.36
N ALA A 339 24.41 -18.01 5.60
CA ALA A 339 24.09 -18.97 4.55
C ALA A 339 22.96 -18.49 3.62
N LEU A 340 21.94 -17.83 4.17
CA LEU A 340 20.86 -17.21 3.38
C LEU A 340 21.41 -16.09 2.49
N LEU A 341 22.23 -15.22 3.06
CA LEU A 341 22.86 -14.12 2.31
C LEU A 341 23.77 -14.65 1.19
N ALA A 342 24.55 -15.70 1.45
CA ALA A 342 25.39 -16.34 0.44
C ALA A 342 24.55 -16.89 -0.74
N LEU A 343 23.43 -17.58 -0.44
CA LEU A 343 22.51 -18.09 -1.45
C LEU A 343 21.90 -16.95 -2.31
N GLN A 344 21.38 -15.91 -1.66
CA GLN A 344 20.79 -14.75 -2.33
C GLN A 344 21.79 -13.99 -3.22
N ASN A 345 23.05 -13.90 -2.80
CA ASN A 345 24.10 -13.27 -3.60
C ASN A 345 24.42 -14.06 -4.87
N VAL A 346 24.49 -15.39 -4.79
CA VAL A 346 24.68 -16.25 -5.97
C VAL A 346 23.49 -16.11 -6.92
N GLU A 347 22.27 -16.19 -6.40
CA GLU A 347 21.04 -16.01 -7.18
C GLU A 347 21.01 -14.66 -7.90
N LYS A 348 21.31 -13.57 -7.19
CA LYS A 348 21.39 -12.22 -7.77
C LYS A 348 22.44 -12.13 -8.87
N ASN A 349 23.61 -12.74 -8.68
CA ASN A 349 24.67 -12.72 -9.68
C ASN A 349 24.26 -13.48 -10.95
N VAL A 350 23.60 -14.63 -10.81
CA VAL A 350 23.05 -15.38 -11.94
C VAL A 350 21.93 -14.61 -12.62
N LYS A 351 20.97 -14.04 -11.89
CA LYS A 351 19.91 -13.18 -12.47
C LYS A 351 20.49 -12.02 -13.29
N ASN A 352 21.53 -11.37 -12.78
CA ASN A 352 22.20 -10.27 -13.47
C ASN A 352 23.01 -10.69 -14.69
N SER A 353 23.34 -11.97 -14.83
CA SER A 353 24.12 -12.47 -15.97
C SER A 353 23.25 -12.94 -17.14
N ARG A 354 21.91 -12.90 -17.02
CA ARG A 354 20.97 -13.18 -18.11
C ARG A 354 21.29 -12.33 -19.35
N TYR A 355 21.39 -12.98 -20.50
CA TYR A 355 21.50 -12.29 -21.78
C TYR A 355 20.14 -11.79 -22.24
N ASN A 356 20.08 -10.52 -22.65
CA ASN A 356 18.87 -9.90 -23.18
C ASN A 356 19.03 -9.62 -24.66
N ALA A 357 18.03 -10.00 -25.44
CA ALA A 357 17.95 -9.68 -26.86
C ALA A 357 17.44 -8.27 -27.08
N GLN A 358 18.15 -7.52 -27.93
CA GLN A 358 17.74 -6.22 -28.43
C GLN A 358 17.78 -6.26 -29.95
N VAL A 359 16.64 -6.03 -30.60
CA VAL A 359 16.58 -5.86 -32.05
C VAL A 359 16.97 -4.43 -32.38
N ILE A 360 17.93 -4.25 -33.28
CA ILE A 360 18.40 -2.94 -33.74
C ILE A 360 18.53 -2.91 -35.26
N ASP A 361 18.43 -1.72 -35.83
CA ASP A 361 18.76 -1.52 -37.24
C ASP A 361 20.28 -1.59 -37.43
N LEU A 362 20.72 -2.34 -38.44
CA LEU A 362 22.12 -2.49 -38.80
C LEU A 362 22.49 -1.46 -39.87
N ILE A 363 23.54 -0.69 -39.62
CA ILE A 363 24.09 0.24 -40.59
C ILE A 363 25.35 -0.39 -41.18
N VAL A 364 25.35 -0.67 -42.47
CA VAL A 364 26.48 -1.28 -43.19
C VAL A 364 27.19 -0.21 -43.98
N LEU A 365 28.47 0.03 -43.70
CA LEU A 365 29.26 1.15 -44.20
C LEU A 365 30.40 0.67 -45.10
N ASN A 366 30.75 1.50 -46.09
CA ASN A 366 31.90 1.28 -46.98
C ASN A 366 33.25 1.65 -46.32
N SER A 367 33.24 2.60 -45.38
CA SER A 367 34.42 3.14 -44.70
C SER A 367 34.07 3.58 -43.27
N LEU A 368 35.08 4.07 -42.53
CA LEU A 368 34.88 4.75 -41.24
C LEU A 368 35.37 6.21 -41.27
N GLY A 369 35.53 6.77 -42.48
CA GLY A 369 35.80 8.18 -42.67
C GLY A 369 34.61 9.06 -42.27
N SER A 370 34.83 10.37 -42.22
CA SER A 370 33.74 11.33 -42.05
C SER A 370 32.76 11.34 -43.24
N ASP A 371 33.20 10.83 -44.39
CA ASP A 371 32.48 10.65 -45.65
C ASP A 371 31.93 9.22 -45.82
N ALA A 372 31.84 8.44 -44.73
CA ALA A 372 31.31 7.08 -44.80
C ALA A 372 29.86 7.05 -45.30
N GLU A 373 29.60 6.21 -46.30
CA GLU A 373 28.28 5.99 -46.87
C GLU A 373 27.80 4.56 -46.62
N ILE A 374 26.51 4.31 -46.87
CA ILE A 374 25.96 2.96 -46.87
C ILE A 374 26.66 2.14 -47.96
N SER A 375 27.20 0.97 -47.57
CA SER A 375 27.87 0.07 -48.50
C SER A 375 26.92 -0.46 -49.56
N GLU A 376 27.39 -0.59 -50.80
CA GLU A 376 26.68 -1.32 -51.86
C GLU A 376 26.34 -2.77 -51.47
N PHE A 377 27.06 -3.35 -50.51
CA PHE A 377 26.84 -4.69 -50.00
C PHE A 377 25.85 -4.77 -48.83
N ALA A 378 25.18 -3.67 -48.45
CA ALA A 378 24.17 -3.68 -47.39
C ALA A 378 23.02 -4.67 -47.67
N GLY A 379 22.72 -4.92 -48.96
CA GLY A 379 21.70 -5.86 -49.41
C GLY A 379 21.95 -7.33 -49.04
N ASP A 380 23.20 -7.72 -48.76
CA ASP A 380 23.56 -9.08 -48.36
C ASP A 380 23.06 -9.42 -46.94
N PHE A 381 22.71 -8.41 -46.15
CA PHE A 381 22.28 -8.53 -44.75
C PHE A 381 20.78 -8.24 -44.58
N ALA A 382 20.19 -8.76 -43.51
CA ALA A 382 18.95 -8.19 -42.99
C ALA A 382 19.19 -6.76 -42.46
N SER A 383 18.20 -5.88 -42.63
CA SER A 383 18.27 -4.50 -42.11
C SER A 383 18.24 -4.45 -40.59
N GLN A 384 17.79 -5.53 -39.94
CA GLN A 384 17.73 -5.67 -38.50
C GLN A 384 18.54 -6.86 -38.03
N ILE A 385 19.23 -6.68 -36.91
CA ILE A 385 19.98 -7.72 -36.23
C ILE A 385 19.52 -7.83 -34.78
N THR A 386 19.93 -8.91 -34.11
CA THR A 386 19.73 -9.04 -32.66
C THR A 386 21.06 -8.90 -31.94
N LEU A 387 21.17 -7.90 -31.06
CA LEU A 387 22.24 -7.84 -30.06
C LEU A 387 21.83 -8.63 -28.83
N LEU A 388 22.70 -9.53 -28.37
CA LEU A 388 22.53 -10.25 -27.11
C LEU A 388 23.50 -9.66 -26.09
N GLN A 389 22.95 -9.00 -25.07
CA GLN A 389 23.71 -8.23 -24.08
C GLN A 389 23.57 -8.85 -22.70
N GLY A 390 24.71 -9.25 -22.11
CA GLY A 390 24.81 -9.67 -20.71
C GLY A 390 25.53 -8.62 -19.88
N LYS A 391 25.08 -8.36 -18.65
CA LYS A 391 25.64 -7.27 -17.80
C LYS A 391 27.08 -7.51 -17.34
N LEU A 392 27.49 -8.78 -17.25
CA LEU A 392 28.80 -9.22 -16.73
C LEU A 392 29.62 -9.97 -17.79
N LYS A 393 29.16 -9.98 -19.05
CA LYS A 393 29.73 -10.81 -20.13
C LYS A 393 29.66 -10.14 -21.51
N HIS A 394 30.37 -10.72 -22.47
CA HIS A 394 30.54 -10.28 -23.85
C HIS A 394 29.19 -9.97 -24.51
N THR A 395 29.11 -8.85 -25.25
CA THR A 395 27.98 -8.61 -26.15
C THR A 395 28.27 -9.25 -27.49
N VAL A 396 27.27 -9.94 -28.03
CA VAL A 396 27.33 -10.57 -29.35
C VAL A 396 26.20 -10.07 -30.23
N ALA A 397 26.42 -10.08 -31.54
CA ALA A 397 25.44 -9.73 -32.57
C ALA A 397 25.12 -10.98 -33.39
N ASN A 398 23.84 -11.32 -33.50
CA ASN A 398 23.33 -12.30 -34.45
C ASN A 398 23.04 -11.57 -35.76
N ILE A 399 23.86 -11.82 -36.78
CA ILE A 399 23.84 -11.15 -38.07
C ILE A 399 23.21 -12.09 -39.11
N PRO A 400 22.00 -11.79 -39.62
CA PRO A 400 21.37 -12.59 -40.67
C PRO A 400 21.92 -12.19 -42.05
N PHE A 401 22.49 -13.15 -42.75
CA PHE A 401 22.83 -13.04 -44.16
C PHE A 401 21.68 -13.60 -45.00
N LYS A 402 21.26 -12.85 -46.02
CA LYS A 402 20.23 -13.27 -46.98
C LYS A 402 20.77 -14.19 -48.07
N THR A 403 22.09 -14.22 -48.24
CA THR A 403 22.78 -15.05 -49.24
C THR A 403 23.73 -16.03 -48.55
N ALA A 404 23.96 -17.18 -49.19
CA ALA A 404 24.87 -18.19 -48.67
C ALA A 404 26.32 -17.67 -48.67
N VAL A 405 26.99 -17.78 -47.53
CA VAL A 405 28.37 -17.30 -47.34
C VAL A 405 29.34 -18.48 -47.33
N ASP A 406 30.49 -18.33 -47.98
CA ASP A 406 31.62 -19.26 -47.83
C ASP A 406 32.22 -19.10 -46.42
N GLU A 407 31.87 -20.03 -45.52
CA GLU A 407 32.28 -20.04 -44.11
C GLU A 407 33.81 -19.99 -43.94
N SER A 408 34.59 -20.48 -44.91
CA SER A 408 36.07 -20.45 -44.86
C SER A 408 36.66 -19.05 -45.07
N ALA A 409 35.88 -18.15 -45.67
CA ALA A 409 36.28 -16.77 -45.97
C ALA A 409 35.70 -15.74 -44.98
N LEU A 410 34.80 -16.15 -44.09
CA LEU A 410 34.11 -15.28 -43.13
C LEU A 410 35.04 -14.92 -41.96
N LYS A 411 35.36 -13.62 -41.82
CA LYS A 411 36.31 -13.08 -40.83
C LYS A 411 35.81 -11.75 -40.25
N ALA A 412 35.90 -11.54 -38.93
CA ALA A 412 35.48 -10.30 -38.27
C ALA A 412 36.60 -9.74 -37.38
N SER A 413 36.52 -8.44 -37.16
CA SER A 413 37.26 -7.74 -36.12
C SER A 413 36.90 -8.26 -34.73
N PHE A 414 37.91 -8.41 -33.87
CA PHE A 414 37.67 -8.63 -32.44
C PHE A 414 37.51 -7.30 -31.69
N PRO A 415 36.66 -7.26 -30.64
CA PRO A 415 36.61 -6.13 -29.73
C PRO A 415 37.92 -6.06 -28.94
N SER A 416 38.56 -4.89 -28.95
CA SER A 416 39.78 -4.67 -28.17
C SER A 416 39.48 -4.64 -26.67
N SER A 417 40.49 -4.89 -25.83
CA SER A 417 40.36 -4.82 -24.36
C SER A 417 39.96 -3.43 -23.87
N GLY A 418 40.24 -2.38 -24.66
CA GLY A 418 39.83 -0.99 -24.42
C GLY A 418 38.50 -0.59 -25.06
N GLY A 419 37.71 -1.53 -25.60
CA GLY A 419 36.38 -1.27 -26.18
C GLY A 419 36.33 -0.74 -27.62
N GLY A 420 37.49 -0.55 -28.25
CA GLY A 420 37.63 -0.27 -29.69
C GLY A 420 37.43 -1.51 -30.57
N TYR A 421 37.40 -1.34 -31.90
CA TYR A 421 37.41 -2.45 -32.85
C TYR A 421 38.83 -2.61 -33.44
N SER A 422 39.27 -3.85 -33.67
CA SER A 422 40.56 -4.14 -34.29
C SER A 422 40.40 -4.46 -35.78
N THR A 423 41.32 -4.03 -36.65
CA THR A 423 41.37 -4.55 -38.03
C THR A 423 41.96 -5.95 -38.11
N ALA A 424 42.47 -6.49 -36.99
CA ALA A 424 42.89 -7.88 -36.89
C ALA A 424 41.67 -8.79 -37.03
N ILE A 425 41.61 -9.49 -38.15
CA ILE A 425 40.57 -10.44 -38.50
C ILE A 425 41.00 -11.86 -38.12
N SER A 426 40.14 -12.62 -37.47
CA SER A 426 40.27 -14.08 -37.37
C SER A 426 38.87 -14.71 -37.55
N PRO A 427 38.69 -16.04 -37.52
CA PRO A 427 37.38 -16.67 -37.75
C PRO A 427 36.56 -16.96 -36.48
N PRO A 428 36.08 -15.99 -35.67
CA PRO A 428 35.21 -16.27 -34.53
C PRO A 428 33.73 -16.15 -34.93
N PHE A 429 33.25 -17.00 -35.84
CA PHE A 429 31.83 -17.02 -36.17
C PHE A 429 31.24 -18.33 -35.73
N TYR A 430 30.12 -18.22 -35.04
CA TYR A 430 29.28 -19.36 -34.76
C TYR A 430 28.04 -19.24 -35.64
N LYS A 431 27.81 -20.24 -36.49
CA LYS A 431 26.55 -20.39 -37.20
C LYS A 431 25.49 -20.80 -36.20
N VAL A 432 24.44 -20.00 -36.08
CA VAL A 432 23.32 -20.25 -35.18
C VAL A 432 22.27 -21.06 -35.95
N ASN A 433 22.35 -22.39 -35.88
CA ASN A 433 21.53 -23.26 -36.74
C ASN A 433 20.05 -23.17 -36.35
N SER A 434 19.75 -23.12 -35.05
CA SER A 434 18.39 -22.95 -34.50
C SER A 434 17.66 -21.70 -34.97
N LEU A 435 18.37 -20.67 -35.42
CA LEU A 435 17.79 -19.42 -35.95
C LEU A 435 18.03 -19.23 -37.46
N SER A 436 18.70 -20.19 -38.11
CA SER A 436 18.92 -20.18 -39.56
C SER A 436 17.82 -20.96 -40.27
N ASP A 437 17.40 -20.50 -41.44
CA ASP A 437 16.38 -21.12 -42.27
C ASP A 437 16.77 -21.08 -43.75
N ALA A 438 15.83 -21.39 -44.65
CA ALA A 438 16.09 -21.41 -46.09
C ALA A 438 16.34 -20.01 -46.69
N ASP A 439 15.83 -18.96 -46.04
CA ASP A 439 15.88 -17.58 -46.54
C ASP A 439 17.04 -16.78 -45.94
N LYS A 440 17.56 -17.21 -44.79
CA LYS A 440 18.71 -16.56 -44.13
C LYS A 440 19.57 -17.53 -43.34
N THR A 441 20.87 -17.24 -43.33
CA THR A 441 21.83 -17.88 -42.42
C THR A 441 22.28 -16.88 -41.36
N ILE A 442 22.21 -17.25 -40.08
CA ILE A 442 22.60 -16.37 -38.98
C ILE A 442 23.99 -16.73 -38.48
N TYR A 443 24.88 -15.75 -38.48
CA TYR A 443 26.20 -15.85 -37.87
C TYR A 443 26.32 -14.90 -36.68
N GLN A 444 26.88 -15.41 -35.59
CA GLN A 444 27.12 -14.64 -34.39
C GLN A 444 28.54 -14.04 -34.37
N VAL A 445 28.65 -12.78 -33.96
CA VAL A 445 29.92 -12.04 -33.83
C VAL A 445 30.03 -11.38 -32.46
N ALA A 446 31.18 -11.46 -31.82
CA ALA A 446 31.45 -10.69 -30.61
C ALA A 446 31.69 -9.21 -30.95
N VAL A 447 30.88 -8.33 -30.38
CA VAL A 447 30.96 -6.88 -30.63
C VAL A 447 31.55 -6.12 -29.45
N ARG A 448 31.53 -6.70 -28.25
CA ARG A 448 32.06 -6.07 -27.03
C ARG A 448 32.78 -7.07 -26.12
N ASN A 449 33.92 -6.64 -25.57
CA ASN A 449 34.70 -7.41 -24.59
C ASN A 449 34.08 -7.33 -23.18
N ASP A 450 34.24 -8.38 -22.36
CA ASP A 450 33.86 -8.44 -20.93
C ASP A 450 34.34 -7.22 -20.12
N ASN A 451 35.54 -6.70 -20.44
CA ASN A 451 36.14 -5.57 -19.72
C ASN A 451 35.68 -4.20 -20.26
N ALA A 452 34.93 -4.16 -21.36
CA ALA A 452 34.48 -2.91 -21.95
C ALA A 452 33.21 -2.41 -21.24
N THR A 453 33.19 -1.12 -20.89
CA THR A 453 32.04 -0.43 -20.32
C THR A 453 31.27 0.29 -21.43
N ASP A 454 30.09 0.82 -21.12
CA ASP A 454 29.30 1.58 -22.10
C ASP A 454 30.05 2.85 -22.57
N SER A 455 31.01 3.33 -21.78
CA SER A 455 31.87 4.46 -22.12
C SER A 455 33.10 4.08 -22.95
N THR A 456 33.41 2.79 -23.11
CA THR A 456 34.52 2.34 -23.96
C THR A 456 34.06 1.60 -25.22
N PHE A 457 32.85 1.04 -25.23
CA PHE A 457 32.29 0.35 -26.39
C PHE A 457 31.97 1.31 -27.55
N GLN A 458 32.67 1.17 -28.67
CA GLN A 458 32.51 2.05 -29.85
C GLN A 458 31.27 1.71 -30.71
N GLY A 459 30.74 0.49 -30.62
CA GLY A 459 29.59 0.05 -31.42
C GLY A 459 29.87 -0.18 -32.90
N LEU A 460 31.12 -0.53 -33.25
CA LEU A 460 31.56 -0.76 -34.63
C LEU A 460 32.21 -2.14 -34.79
N SER A 461 32.15 -2.72 -35.99
CA SER A 461 32.90 -3.91 -36.38
C SER A 461 33.36 -3.82 -37.84
N TYR A 462 34.39 -4.59 -38.19
CA TYR A 462 34.85 -4.80 -39.56
C TYR A 462 34.63 -6.27 -39.94
N LEU A 463 34.07 -6.51 -41.11
CA LEU A 463 33.65 -7.83 -41.57
C LEU A 463 34.16 -8.08 -42.99
N VAL A 464 34.79 -9.23 -43.19
CA VAL A 464 35.21 -9.75 -44.49
C VAL A 464 34.48 -11.06 -44.73
N TYR A 465 33.86 -11.23 -45.88
CA TYR A 465 33.09 -12.43 -46.22
C TYR A 465 33.10 -12.66 -47.72
N LYS A 466 32.60 -13.81 -48.18
CA LYS A 466 32.57 -14.16 -49.59
C LYS A 466 31.22 -14.77 -49.98
N THR A 467 30.57 -14.17 -50.97
CA THR A 467 29.32 -14.62 -51.58
C THR A 467 29.53 -14.69 -53.09
N ASP A 468 28.98 -15.70 -53.76
CA ASP A 468 29.12 -15.89 -55.22
C ASP A 468 30.56 -15.80 -55.75
N SER A 469 31.51 -16.32 -54.97
CA SER A 469 32.95 -16.25 -55.24
C SER A 469 33.63 -14.87 -55.14
N VAL A 470 32.90 -13.82 -54.76
CA VAL A 470 33.42 -12.45 -54.58
C VAL A 470 33.72 -12.17 -53.11
N THR A 471 34.96 -11.78 -52.79
CA THR A 471 35.33 -11.32 -51.44
C THR A 471 34.87 -9.88 -51.23
N LYS A 472 34.10 -9.65 -50.17
CA LYS A 472 33.52 -8.36 -49.78
C LYS A 472 34.04 -7.96 -48.41
N SER A 473 34.21 -6.65 -48.21
CA SER A 473 34.64 -6.05 -46.93
C SER A 473 33.71 -4.90 -46.56
N VAL A 474 33.18 -4.90 -45.35
CA VAL A 474 32.26 -3.86 -44.84
C VAL A 474 32.56 -3.49 -43.41
N TYR A 475 32.11 -2.31 -43.00
CA TYR A 475 32.06 -1.91 -41.60
C TYR A 475 30.61 -1.95 -41.12
N LEU A 476 30.38 -2.43 -39.91
CA LEU A 476 29.06 -2.54 -39.32
C LEU A 476 28.98 -1.57 -38.15
N SER A 477 27.92 -0.75 -38.13
CA SER A 477 27.57 0.10 -37.00
C SER A 477 26.30 -0.42 -36.33
N TYR A 478 26.39 -0.57 -35.01
CA TYR A 478 25.32 -1.04 -34.13
C TYR A 478 24.69 0.11 -33.32
N ASN A 479 24.95 1.36 -33.75
CA ASN A 479 24.62 2.56 -33.02
C ASN A 479 23.31 3.23 -33.46
N SER A 480 22.46 2.52 -34.21
CA SER A 480 21.20 3.07 -34.74
C SER A 480 20.30 3.67 -33.65
N GLU A 481 20.23 3.04 -32.48
CA GLU A 481 19.48 3.58 -31.33
C GLU A 481 20.10 4.87 -30.75
N GLN A 482 21.43 5.02 -30.79
CA GLN A 482 22.08 6.27 -30.38
C GLN A 482 21.86 7.39 -31.38
N PHE A 483 21.85 7.09 -32.68
CA PHE A 483 21.45 8.05 -33.71
C PHE A 483 20.01 8.52 -33.49
N LYS A 484 19.04 7.60 -33.32
CA LYS A 484 17.64 7.94 -33.03
C LYS A 484 17.50 8.82 -31.80
N THR A 485 18.23 8.50 -30.73
CA THR A 485 18.23 9.29 -29.49
C THR A 485 18.72 10.71 -29.73
N LEU A 486 19.88 10.87 -30.38
CA LEU A 486 20.45 12.18 -30.68
C LEU A 486 19.53 13.00 -31.59
N SER A 487 18.95 12.39 -32.63
CA SER A 487 17.98 13.04 -33.53
C SER A 487 16.75 13.56 -32.78
N ALA A 488 16.18 12.78 -31.87
CA ALA A 488 15.04 13.21 -31.06
C ALA A 488 15.40 14.40 -30.15
N THR A 489 16.60 14.39 -29.57
CA THR A 489 17.10 15.51 -28.75
C THR A 489 17.32 16.77 -29.59
N ILE A 490 17.83 16.64 -30.81
CA ILE A 490 17.99 17.74 -31.78
C ILE A 490 16.63 18.36 -32.11
N GLU A 491 15.62 17.56 -32.44
CA GLU A 491 14.27 18.05 -32.73
C GLU A 491 13.67 18.82 -31.54
N ALA A 492 13.81 18.27 -30.34
CA ALA A 492 13.33 18.93 -29.13
C ALA A 492 14.08 20.24 -28.83
N ALA A 493 15.40 20.27 -29.06
CA ALA A 493 16.22 21.47 -28.88
C ALA A 493 15.87 22.55 -29.91
N GLN A 494 15.64 22.17 -31.18
CA GLN A 494 15.23 23.08 -32.24
C GLN A 494 13.87 23.71 -31.93
N LEU A 495 12.91 22.94 -31.40
CA LEU A 495 11.62 23.48 -30.97
C LEU A 495 11.77 24.54 -29.87
N VAL A 496 12.66 24.32 -28.91
CA VAL A 496 12.96 25.30 -27.84
C VAL A 496 13.58 26.57 -28.44
N HIS A 497 14.51 26.41 -29.37
CA HIS A 497 15.14 27.53 -30.08
C HIS A 497 14.12 28.34 -30.88
N ASP A 498 13.27 27.68 -31.66
CA ASP A 498 12.30 28.34 -32.56
C ASP A 498 11.19 29.10 -31.79
N GLN A 499 10.91 28.70 -30.56
CA GLN A 499 9.97 29.37 -29.67
C GLN A 499 10.60 30.56 -28.91
N ALA A 500 11.92 30.72 -28.97
CA ALA A 500 12.61 31.77 -28.22
C ALA A 500 12.38 33.15 -28.84
N ILE A 501 12.02 34.12 -27.99
CA ILE A 501 11.83 35.52 -28.40
C ILE A 501 13.03 36.34 -27.94
N VAL A 502 13.66 37.07 -28.86
CA VAL A 502 14.74 38.02 -28.55
C VAL A 502 14.17 39.27 -27.87
N GLY A 503 14.71 39.66 -26.73
CA GLY A 503 14.34 40.93 -26.09
C GLY A 503 14.78 41.08 -24.63
N THR A 504 14.27 42.11 -23.95
CA THR A 504 14.65 42.45 -22.56
C THR A 504 13.54 42.22 -21.54
N GLU A 505 12.37 41.75 -21.97
CA GLU A 505 11.24 41.47 -21.08
C GLU A 505 11.33 40.08 -20.46
N ALA A 506 10.58 39.84 -19.39
CA ALA A 506 10.57 38.56 -18.72
C ALA A 506 10.17 37.42 -19.68
N GLY A 507 10.92 36.31 -19.64
CA GLY A 507 10.73 35.17 -20.55
C GLY A 507 11.39 35.33 -21.93
N GLN A 508 11.93 36.51 -22.27
CA GLN A 508 12.72 36.72 -23.49
C GLN A 508 14.21 36.44 -23.24
N TYR A 509 14.94 36.23 -24.33
CA TYR A 509 16.36 35.85 -24.31
C TYR A 509 17.21 36.91 -25.02
N ASP A 510 18.48 36.98 -24.65
CA ASP A 510 19.45 37.75 -25.42
C ASP A 510 19.84 37.00 -26.71
N ASN A 511 20.25 37.77 -27.73
CA ASN A 511 20.57 37.24 -29.05
C ASN A 511 21.78 36.29 -29.04
N ASN A 512 22.75 36.49 -28.13
CA ASN A 512 23.94 35.65 -28.06
C ASN A 512 23.61 34.27 -27.48
N THR A 513 22.70 34.20 -26.51
CA THR A 513 22.25 32.93 -25.93
C THR A 513 21.44 32.10 -26.93
N ILE A 514 20.57 32.74 -27.72
CA ILE A 514 19.87 32.05 -28.82
C ILE A 514 20.87 31.50 -29.85
N ALA A 515 21.84 32.31 -30.28
CA ALA A 515 22.89 31.87 -31.21
C ALA A 515 23.77 30.74 -30.65
N ALA A 516 24.05 30.73 -29.35
CA ALA A 516 24.81 29.67 -28.70
C ALA A 516 24.05 28.33 -28.69
N LEU A 517 22.73 28.35 -28.44
CA LEU A 517 21.90 27.14 -28.53
C LEU A 517 21.87 26.62 -29.98
N GLN A 518 21.70 27.50 -30.97
CA GLN A 518 21.74 27.14 -32.39
C GLN A 518 23.08 26.47 -32.77
N THR A 519 24.21 27.01 -32.29
CA THR A 519 25.54 26.42 -32.53
C THR A 519 25.66 25.00 -31.94
N ALA A 520 25.08 24.77 -30.75
CA ALA A 520 25.07 23.45 -30.13
C ALA A 520 24.20 22.45 -30.91
N ILE A 521 23.04 22.91 -31.41
CA ILE A 521 22.16 22.12 -32.28
C ILE A 521 22.92 21.74 -33.56
N GLU A 522 23.54 22.69 -34.25
CA GLU A 522 24.31 22.45 -35.48
C GLU A 522 25.46 21.45 -35.27
N THR A 523 26.16 21.56 -34.14
CA THR A 523 27.24 20.61 -33.77
C THR A 523 26.70 19.19 -33.57
N ALA A 524 25.54 19.06 -32.91
CA ALA A 524 24.88 17.78 -32.70
C ALA A 524 24.36 17.20 -34.03
N THR A 525 23.75 18.03 -34.89
CA THR A 525 23.26 17.64 -36.21
C THR A 525 24.38 17.12 -37.10
N ALA A 526 25.50 17.83 -37.19
CA ALA A 526 26.68 17.38 -37.93
C ALA A 526 27.21 16.03 -37.42
N LYS A 527 27.05 15.74 -36.12
CA LYS A 527 27.40 14.44 -35.55
C LYS A 527 26.39 13.35 -35.89
N ALA A 528 25.10 13.66 -35.88
CA ALA A 528 24.03 12.73 -36.23
C ALA A 528 24.06 12.32 -37.72
N GLU A 529 24.55 13.19 -38.60
CA GLU A 529 24.72 12.91 -40.04
C GLU A 529 25.96 12.04 -40.33
N GLN A 530 26.93 11.98 -39.42
CA GLN A 530 28.12 11.17 -39.58
C GLN A 530 27.84 9.70 -39.25
N LEU A 531 27.46 8.88 -40.25
CA LEU A 531 27.09 7.46 -40.05
C LEU A 531 28.18 6.59 -39.39
N SER A 532 29.46 6.96 -39.55
CA SER A 532 30.61 6.33 -38.90
C SER A 532 30.84 6.74 -37.45
N ALA A 533 30.03 7.68 -36.92
CA ALA A 533 30.17 8.17 -35.56
C ALA A 533 30.11 7.02 -34.55
N THR A 534 31.07 7.02 -33.64
CA THR A 534 31.12 6.00 -32.60
C THR A 534 30.06 6.26 -31.54
N ARG A 535 29.69 5.22 -30.80
CA ARG A 535 28.71 5.31 -29.71
C ARG A 535 29.07 6.40 -28.70
N LEU A 536 30.36 6.51 -28.38
CA LEU A 536 30.88 7.51 -27.46
C LEU A 536 30.68 8.93 -28.01
N GLN A 537 30.95 9.15 -29.30
CA GLN A 537 30.77 10.46 -29.93
C GLN A 537 29.29 10.88 -29.96
N LEU A 538 28.38 9.96 -30.28
CA LEU A 538 26.93 10.20 -30.29
C LEU A 538 26.41 10.53 -28.89
N ASN A 539 26.76 9.72 -27.89
CA ASN A 539 26.36 9.95 -26.50
C ASN A 539 26.90 11.27 -25.95
N SER A 540 28.14 11.62 -26.31
CA SER A 540 28.78 12.88 -25.89
C SER A 540 28.09 14.08 -26.53
N ALA A 541 27.78 14.02 -27.83
CA ALA A 541 27.02 15.06 -28.52
C ALA A 541 25.63 15.26 -27.91
N ASN A 542 24.93 14.15 -27.59
CA ASN A 542 23.63 14.21 -26.92
C ASN A 542 23.72 14.91 -25.56
N THR A 543 24.70 14.51 -24.74
CA THR A 543 24.92 15.10 -23.41
C THR A 543 25.22 16.59 -23.49
N VAL A 544 26.07 17.00 -24.45
CA VAL A 544 26.42 18.42 -24.64
C VAL A 544 25.20 19.23 -25.07
N LEU A 545 24.37 18.70 -25.97
CA LEU A 545 23.14 19.38 -26.41
C LEU A 545 22.12 19.52 -25.28
N GLU A 546 21.90 18.47 -24.48
CA GLU A 546 21.01 18.52 -23.31
C GLU A 546 21.46 19.56 -22.29
N GLN A 547 22.77 19.66 -22.05
CA GLN A 547 23.36 20.70 -21.18
C GLN A 547 23.14 22.10 -21.76
N ALA A 548 23.32 22.28 -23.07
CA ALA A 548 23.09 23.55 -23.74
C ALA A 548 21.62 24.00 -23.64
N VAL A 549 20.65 23.09 -23.86
CA VAL A 549 19.21 23.38 -23.70
C VAL A 549 18.89 23.77 -22.26
N THR A 550 19.47 23.07 -21.29
CA THR A 550 19.26 23.36 -19.86
C THR A 550 19.78 24.76 -19.50
N ALA A 551 21.00 25.08 -19.94
CA ALA A 551 21.60 26.40 -19.73
C ALA A 551 20.80 27.51 -20.43
N PHE A 552 20.33 27.26 -21.66
CA PHE A 552 19.49 28.18 -22.42
C PHE A 552 18.20 28.52 -21.67
N LYS A 553 17.45 27.50 -21.19
CA LYS A 553 16.20 27.74 -20.45
C LYS A 553 16.41 28.57 -19.19
N ALA A 554 17.56 28.41 -18.52
CA ALA A 554 17.90 29.15 -17.31
C ALA A 554 18.30 30.61 -17.55
N SER A 555 18.62 31.01 -18.79
CA SER A 555 19.09 32.37 -19.10
C SER A 555 17.98 33.38 -19.40
N ALA A 556 16.71 32.96 -19.44
CA ALA A 556 15.58 33.84 -19.71
C ALA A 556 15.55 35.03 -18.73
N ASN A 557 15.30 36.23 -19.26
CA ASN A 557 15.13 37.43 -18.44
C ASN A 557 13.97 37.25 -17.45
N ARG A 558 14.06 37.88 -16.27
CA ARG A 558 13.04 37.74 -15.23
C ARG A 558 12.78 39.03 -14.47
N GLN A 559 11.62 39.12 -13.84
CA GLN A 559 11.30 40.21 -12.91
C GLN A 559 11.55 39.79 -11.47
N ILE A 560 11.95 40.75 -10.63
CA ILE A 560 12.17 40.54 -9.20
C ILE A 560 11.65 41.73 -8.40
N TYR A 561 10.95 41.47 -7.31
CA TYR A 561 10.59 42.51 -6.36
C TYR A 561 11.78 42.83 -5.45
N PHE A 562 11.81 44.07 -4.96
CA PHE A 562 12.87 44.54 -4.09
C PHE A 562 12.36 45.58 -3.10
N ALA A 563 13.13 45.88 -2.07
CA ALA A 563 12.86 46.95 -1.12
C ALA A 563 14.09 47.83 -0.90
N ALA A 564 13.88 49.12 -0.62
CA ALA A 564 14.90 50.02 -0.10
C ALA A 564 14.82 50.11 1.42
N LEU A 565 15.93 49.83 2.08
CA LEU A 565 16.12 49.81 3.52
C LEU A 565 16.96 51.01 3.97
N HIS A 566 16.81 51.38 5.25
CA HIS A 566 17.68 52.35 5.89
C HIS A 566 19.14 51.88 5.86
N ALA A 567 20.09 52.82 5.82
CA ALA A 567 21.52 52.50 5.72
C ALA A 567 22.04 51.63 6.88
N THR A 568 21.48 51.80 8.08
CA THR A 568 22.01 51.22 9.32
C THR A 568 21.08 50.22 10.02
N ASN A 569 19.82 50.09 9.61
CA ASN A 569 18.86 49.18 10.24
C ASN A 569 17.94 48.51 9.20
N GLN A 570 17.23 47.47 9.63
CA GLN A 570 16.38 46.67 8.74
C GLN A 570 14.97 47.24 8.52
N ALA A 571 14.74 48.54 8.76
CA ALA A 571 13.48 49.19 8.46
C ALA A 571 13.45 49.69 7.00
N PHE A 572 12.26 49.87 6.44
CA PHE A 572 12.06 50.55 5.17
C PHE A 572 12.69 51.95 5.20
N SER A 573 13.35 52.32 4.11
CA SER A 573 13.72 53.71 3.83
C SER A 573 12.52 54.46 3.27
N SER A 574 12.41 55.76 3.55
CA SER A 574 11.44 56.64 2.86
C SER A 574 11.63 56.62 1.34
N MET A 575 12.86 56.37 0.88
CA MET A 575 13.19 56.23 -0.54
C MET A 575 12.49 55.06 -1.25
N ASP A 576 12.05 54.03 -0.51
CA ASP A 576 11.37 52.88 -1.13
C ASP A 576 10.14 53.29 -1.94
N SER A 577 9.45 54.35 -1.50
CA SER A 577 8.27 54.92 -2.16
C SER A 577 8.55 55.62 -3.49
N TYR A 578 9.81 55.97 -3.78
CA TYR A 578 10.24 56.60 -5.02
C TYR A 578 10.63 55.58 -6.10
N PHE A 579 10.69 54.29 -5.77
CA PHE A 579 11.08 53.24 -6.72
C PHE A 579 9.87 52.39 -7.12
N LEU A 580 9.60 52.29 -8.42
CA LEU A 580 8.60 51.38 -8.96
C LEU A 580 9.14 49.95 -8.97
N LYS A 581 8.24 49.01 -8.69
CA LYS A 581 8.49 47.57 -8.57
C LYS A 581 7.53 46.83 -9.51
N PRO A 582 7.87 45.63 -10.02
CA PRO A 582 9.15 44.93 -9.84
C PRO A 582 10.29 45.56 -10.65
N ALA A 583 11.53 45.17 -10.33
CA ALA A 583 12.70 45.43 -11.14
C ALA A 583 12.87 44.34 -12.21
N ASN A 584 13.46 44.68 -13.35
CA ASN A 584 13.86 43.70 -14.37
C ASN A 584 15.29 43.23 -14.09
N VAL A 585 15.51 41.92 -14.23
CA VAL A 585 16.82 41.28 -14.13
C VAL A 585 17.20 40.75 -15.51
N THR A 586 18.32 41.24 -16.03
CA THR A 586 18.86 40.83 -17.32
C THR A 586 20.28 40.34 -17.14
N SER A 587 20.64 39.26 -17.83
CA SER A 587 22.02 38.77 -17.90
C SER A 587 22.66 39.25 -19.19
N VAL A 588 23.80 39.93 -19.12
CA VAL A 588 24.58 40.34 -20.29
C VAL A 588 26.03 39.93 -20.08
N ASP A 589 26.55 39.07 -20.96
CA ASP A 589 27.92 38.55 -20.92
C ASP A 589 28.32 37.96 -19.54
N GLY A 590 27.39 37.21 -18.92
CA GLY A 590 27.58 36.60 -17.60
C GLY A 590 27.50 37.58 -16.42
N SER A 591 27.31 38.88 -16.66
CA SER A 591 27.05 39.87 -15.61
C SER A 591 25.55 40.06 -15.41
N THR A 592 25.11 40.06 -14.16
CA THR A 592 23.72 40.35 -13.79
C THR A 592 23.50 41.85 -13.69
N PHE A 593 22.47 42.35 -14.37
CA PHE A 593 22.03 43.73 -14.28
C PHE A 593 20.61 43.80 -13.75
N VAL A 594 20.36 44.83 -12.96
CA VAL A 594 19.02 45.18 -12.49
C VAL A 594 18.63 46.52 -13.07
N SER A 595 17.37 46.65 -13.51
CA SER A 595 16.78 47.94 -13.88
C SER A 595 15.40 48.14 -13.27
N PHE A 596 15.12 49.38 -12.88
CA PHE A 596 13.79 49.77 -12.37
C PHE A 596 13.56 51.27 -12.57
N THR A 597 12.31 51.69 -12.41
CA THR A 597 11.89 53.09 -12.61
C THR A 597 11.93 53.88 -11.30
N ILE A 598 12.52 55.07 -11.35
CA ILE A 598 12.52 56.07 -10.28
C ILE A 598 11.44 57.12 -10.59
N LYS A 599 10.53 57.36 -9.64
CA LYS A 599 9.53 58.43 -9.65
C LYS A 599 10.11 59.74 -9.14
N ASP A 600 9.40 60.84 -9.44
CA ASP A 600 9.80 62.20 -9.09
C ASP A 600 11.25 62.46 -9.48
N SER A 601 11.57 62.18 -10.74
CA SER A 601 12.93 62.21 -11.26
C SER A 601 13.60 63.58 -11.09
N SER A 602 12.81 64.65 -11.02
CA SER A 602 13.28 66.01 -10.70
C SER A 602 13.68 66.22 -9.23
N ILE A 603 13.19 65.39 -8.30
CA ILE A 603 13.52 65.42 -6.87
C ILE A 603 14.69 64.49 -6.57
N VAL A 604 14.63 63.26 -7.07
CA VAL A 604 15.72 62.28 -6.92
C VAL A 604 16.71 62.48 -8.06
N THR A 605 17.65 63.40 -7.95
CA THR A 605 18.48 63.85 -9.08
C THR A 605 19.69 62.95 -9.36
N ALA A 606 20.13 62.14 -8.40
CA ALA A 606 21.16 61.12 -8.60
C ALA A 606 20.83 59.80 -7.89
N PHE A 607 21.26 58.67 -8.49
CA PHE A 607 21.17 57.34 -7.89
C PHE A 607 22.44 56.55 -8.18
N LYS A 608 23.18 56.21 -7.11
CA LYS A 608 24.46 55.50 -7.12
C LYS A 608 24.33 54.17 -6.40
N VAL A 609 25.01 53.14 -6.89
CA VAL A 609 25.10 51.83 -6.23
C VAL A 609 26.55 51.47 -5.96
N LYS A 610 26.81 50.67 -4.93
CA LYS A 610 28.16 50.26 -4.57
C LYS A 610 28.60 49.07 -5.40
N GLU A 611 29.60 49.29 -6.25
CA GLU A 611 30.24 48.25 -7.05
C GLU A 611 31.71 48.13 -6.62
N ASN A 612 32.16 46.92 -6.27
CA ASN A 612 33.53 46.65 -5.80
C ASN A 612 33.99 47.57 -4.66
N GLY A 613 33.07 47.95 -3.76
CA GLY A 613 33.34 48.80 -2.61
C GLY A 613 33.24 50.31 -2.86
N ILE A 614 33.02 50.76 -4.11
CA ILE A 614 32.97 52.18 -4.50
C ILE A 614 31.55 52.52 -5.01
N LEU A 615 31.03 53.70 -4.67
CA LEU A 615 29.76 54.19 -5.22
C LEU A 615 29.93 54.62 -6.68
N VAL A 616 29.14 54.02 -7.58
CA VAL A 616 29.14 54.28 -9.03
C VAL A 616 27.76 54.75 -9.45
N ASP A 617 27.69 55.74 -10.35
CA ASP A 617 26.43 56.22 -10.92
C ASP A 617 25.71 55.14 -11.74
N SER A 618 24.40 55.02 -11.53
CA SER A 618 23.56 54.16 -12.37
C SER A 618 23.43 54.73 -13.80
N THR A 619 23.27 53.84 -14.78
CA THR A 619 23.04 54.23 -16.17
C THR A 619 21.55 54.54 -16.37
N ILE A 620 21.22 55.69 -16.97
CA ILE A 620 19.84 56.01 -17.34
C ILE A 620 19.53 55.29 -18.66
N VAL A 621 18.51 54.44 -18.65
CA VAL A 621 18.04 53.69 -19.82
C VAL A 621 17.02 54.51 -20.62
N SER A 622 16.11 55.19 -19.92
CA SER A 622 15.09 56.04 -20.51
C SER A 622 14.56 57.06 -19.50
N THR A 623 13.97 58.15 -20.02
CA THR A 623 13.36 59.22 -19.21
C THR A 623 11.99 59.57 -19.79
N ASP A 624 10.97 59.65 -18.92
CA ASP A 624 9.66 60.20 -19.25
C ASP A 624 9.48 61.50 -18.48
N THR A 625 9.59 62.62 -19.21
CA THR A 625 9.46 63.96 -18.63
C THR A 625 8.03 64.32 -18.28
N THR A 626 7.03 63.68 -18.90
CA THR A 626 5.61 63.94 -18.64
C THR A 626 5.17 63.26 -17.35
N ALA A 627 5.56 62.00 -17.17
CA ALA A 627 5.31 61.25 -15.93
C ALA A 627 6.30 61.62 -14.79
N ASN A 628 7.33 62.42 -15.08
CA ASN A 628 8.45 62.74 -14.19
C ASN A 628 9.14 61.47 -13.64
N THR A 629 9.47 60.53 -14.53
CA THR A 629 10.11 59.26 -14.17
C THR A 629 11.34 58.96 -15.03
N ARG A 630 12.23 58.09 -14.55
CA ARG A 630 13.34 57.55 -15.36
C ARG A 630 13.63 56.09 -15.02
N VAL A 631 14.06 55.31 -15.99
CA VAL A 631 14.55 53.93 -15.77
C VAL A 631 16.06 53.97 -15.57
N VAL A 632 16.53 53.41 -14.46
CA VAL A 632 17.96 53.25 -14.17
C VAL A 632 18.38 51.79 -14.31
N LYS A 633 19.61 51.53 -14.74
CA LYS A 633 20.23 50.21 -14.86
C LYS A 633 21.61 50.22 -14.20
N PHE A 634 21.92 49.17 -13.47
CA PHE A 634 23.20 49.00 -12.79
C PHE A 634 23.53 47.51 -12.62
N LYS A 635 24.81 47.22 -12.39
CA LYS A 635 25.31 45.85 -12.22
C LYS A 635 25.09 45.39 -10.78
N VAL A 636 24.75 44.11 -10.60
CA VAL A 636 24.59 43.47 -9.29
C VAL A 636 25.40 42.18 -9.28
N SER A 637 26.28 42.01 -8.30
CA SER A 637 27.11 40.80 -8.16
C SER A 637 26.38 39.64 -7.51
N ASP A 638 25.47 39.94 -6.58
CA ASP A 638 24.70 38.96 -5.82
C ASP A 638 23.32 39.53 -5.49
N LEU A 639 22.27 38.93 -6.05
CA LEU A 639 20.87 39.33 -5.81
C LEU A 639 20.36 38.92 -4.42
N THR A 640 21.09 38.05 -3.71
CA THR A 640 20.71 37.57 -2.37
C THR A 640 21.29 38.44 -1.25
N ALA A 641 22.30 39.26 -1.56
CA ALA A 641 22.93 40.17 -0.62
C ALA A 641 22.29 41.57 -0.64
N LEU A 642 22.40 42.30 0.49
CA LEU A 642 22.03 43.71 0.54
C LEU A 642 23.03 44.54 -0.28
N LEU A 643 22.53 45.37 -1.18
CA LEU A 643 23.33 46.27 -2.01
C LEU A 643 23.31 47.69 -1.45
N ASP A 644 24.45 48.20 -0.98
CA ASP A 644 24.59 49.60 -0.57
C ASP A 644 24.35 50.54 -1.76
N ALA A 645 23.60 51.62 -1.54
CA ALA A 645 23.30 52.63 -2.55
C ALA A 645 23.19 54.03 -1.91
N GLN A 646 23.22 55.06 -2.75
CA GLN A 646 23.07 56.45 -2.34
C GLN A 646 22.15 57.19 -3.32
N VAL A 647 21.28 58.04 -2.78
CA VAL A 647 20.45 58.97 -3.56
C VAL A 647 20.84 60.40 -3.24
N HIS A 648 20.74 61.29 -4.23
CA HIS A 648 20.78 62.73 -4.03
C HIS A 648 19.36 63.29 -4.15
N ILE A 649 18.93 64.08 -3.15
CA ILE A 649 17.58 64.67 -3.08
C ILE A 649 17.68 66.19 -3.15
N SER A 650 16.99 66.76 -4.14
CA SER A 650 16.91 68.20 -4.41
C SER A 650 15.44 68.65 -4.35
N MET A 651 15.11 69.51 -3.38
CA MET A 651 13.78 70.09 -3.23
C MET A 651 13.88 71.62 -3.14
N PRO A 652 13.93 72.34 -4.28
CA PRO A 652 14.21 73.78 -4.32
C PRO A 652 13.13 74.63 -3.63
N THR A 653 11.93 74.08 -3.42
CA THR A 653 10.78 74.77 -2.80
C THR A 653 10.59 74.44 -1.31
N VAL A 654 11.36 73.51 -0.75
CA VAL A 654 11.29 73.10 0.66
C VAL A 654 12.49 73.70 1.39
N ILE A 655 12.26 74.61 2.33
CA ILE A 655 13.33 75.25 3.12
C ILE A 655 13.63 74.40 4.35
N ASP A 656 14.88 73.94 4.52
CA ASP A 656 15.28 73.22 5.74
C ASP A 656 15.30 74.20 6.92
N PRO A 657 14.51 73.97 7.98
CA PRO A 657 14.43 74.88 9.13
C PRO A 657 15.74 75.00 9.92
N ARG A 658 16.73 74.12 9.70
CA ARG A 658 18.06 74.18 10.32
C ARG A 658 19.04 75.06 9.56
N SER A 659 18.94 75.14 8.23
CA SER A 659 19.88 75.87 7.38
C SER A 659 19.30 77.16 6.79
N GLY A 660 17.97 77.28 6.69
CA GLY A 660 17.30 78.39 6.01
C GLY A 660 17.44 78.37 4.48
N LEU A 661 17.97 77.28 3.91
CA LEU A 661 18.19 77.09 2.47
C LEU A 661 17.27 75.99 1.92
N PRO A 662 17.07 75.92 0.59
CA PRO A 662 16.40 74.79 -0.03
C PRO A 662 17.05 73.46 0.35
N TYR A 663 16.24 72.42 0.48
CA TYR A 663 16.70 71.11 0.92
C TYR A 663 17.51 70.41 -0.17
N GLU A 664 18.79 70.15 0.13
CA GLU A 664 19.76 69.45 -0.72
C GLU A 664 20.57 68.49 0.14
N ALA A 665 20.49 67.18 -0.12
CA ALA A 665 21.21 66.19 0.67
C ALA A 665 21.42 64.84 -0.03
N ASP A 666 22.56 64.21 0.28
CA ASP A 666 22.83 62.80 -0.02
C ASP A 666 22.31 61.89 1.10
N HIS A 667 21.65 60.80 0.73
CA HIS A 667 21.17 59.78 1.67
C HIS A 667 21.64 58.40 1.26
N ASN A 668 22.25 57.68 2.21
CA ASN A 668 22.62 56.29 2.02
C ASN A 668 21.43 55.38 2.30
N ILE A 669 21.25 54.36 1.46
CA ILE A 669 20.21 53.34 1.57
C ILE A 669 20.82 51.97 1.25
N ARG A 670 20.05 50.90 1.44
CA ARG A 670 20.41 49.55 1.00
C ARG A 670 19.27 48.93 0.22
N LEU A 671 19.55 48.20 -0.85
CA LEU A 671 18.54 47.47 -1.61
C LEU A 671 18.55 45.98 -1.22
N SER A 672 17.37 45.41 -1.03
CA SER A 672 17.16 43.97 -0.86
C SER A 672 16.36 43.47 -2.05
N PHE A 673 16.90 42.55 -2.85
CA PHE A 673 16.17 41.93 -3.98
C PHE A 673 15.55 40.60 -3.54
N GLY A 674 14.54 40.13 -4.29
CA GLY A 674 13.83 38.88 -4.01
C GLY A 674 12.79 39.01 -2.88
N THR A 675 12.34 40.24 -2.60
CA THR A 675 11.25 40.48 -1.66
C THR A 675 9.91 40.12 -2.31
N ALA A 676 8.84 40.03 -1.53
CA ALA A 676 7.50 39.81 -2.07
C ALA A 676 6.75 41.13 -2.37
N ASP A 677 5.81 41.08 -3.31
CA ASP A 677 4.77 42.11 -3.42
C ASP A 677 3.71 41.95 -2.34
N ALA A 678 3.71 42.85 -1.36
CA ALA A 678 2.74 42.85 -0.26
C ALA A 678 1.52 43.76 -0.51
N THR A 679 1.34 44.31 -1.72
CA THR A 679 0.26 45.29 -2.00
C THR A 679 -1.13 44.72 -1.75
N ALA A 680 -1.41 43.53 -2.25
CA ALA A 680 -2.69 42.84 -2.04
C ALA A 680 -2.94 42.51 -0.56
N LEU A 681 -1.89 42.10 0.17
CA LEU A 681 -1.96 41.84 1.60
C LEU A 681 -2.31 43.11 2.39
N LYS A 682 -1.69 44.26 2.07
CA LYS A 682 -2.01 45.55 2.72
C LYS A 682 -3.48 45.96 2.53
N ALA A 683 -4.02 45.78 1.33
CA ALA A 683 -5.44 46.06 1.06
C ALA A 683 -6.35 45.12 1.88
N SER A 684 -6.01 43.83 1.95
CA SER A 684 -6.75 42.83 2.73
C SER A 684 -6.72 43.13 4.23
N ILE A 685 -5.58 43.58 4.76
CA ILE A 685 -5.43 44.03 6.17
C ILE A 685 -6.36 45.19 6.47
N ALA A 686 -6.44 46.19 5.59
CA ALA A 686 -7.31 47.35 5.80
C ALA A 686 -8.79 46.95 5.82
N ALA A 687 -9.22 46.07 4.91
CA ALA A 687 -10.58 45.54 4.87
C ALA A 687 -10.93 44.73 6.13
N ALA A 688 -10.01 43.84 6.56
CA ALA A 688 -10.20 43.04 7.77
C ALA A 688 -10.26 43.89 9.04
N GLN A 689 -9.42 44.93 9.15
CA GLN A 689 -9.45 45.87 10.27
C GLN A 689 -10.77 46.62 10.35
N LYS A 690 -11.27 47.12 9.21
CA LYS A 690 -12.57 47.79 9.16
C LYS A 690 -13.70 46.87 9.65
N LEU A 691 -13.72 45.61 9.17
CA LEU A 691 -14.70 44.61 9.59
C LEU A 691 -14.64 44.33 11.10
N HIS A 692 -13.43 44.21 11.65
CA HIS A 692 -13.23 44.05 13.09
C HIS A 692 -13.77 45.25 13.89
N ASP A 693 -13.51 46.47 13.43
CA ASP A 693 -13.87 47.69 14.16
C ASP A 693 -15.38 47.96 14.12
N GLU A 694 -16.06 47.65 13.02
CA GLU A 694 -17.52 47.80 12.84
C GLU A 694 -18.35 46.74 13.58
N ALA A 695 -17.77 45.57 13.90
CA ALA A 695 -18.49 44.46 14.52
C ALA A 695 -18.85 44.72 16.00
N ALA A 696 -20.14 44.66 16.34
CA ALA A 696 -20.61 44.75 17.72
C ALA A 696 -20.33 43.45 18.50
N GLU A 697 -19.63 43.57 19.64
CA GLU A 697 -19.30 42.43 20.51
C GLU A 697 -20.47 42.03 21.42
N GLY A 698 -20.73 40.73 21.57
CA GLY A 698 -21.74 40.20 22.50
C GLY A 698 -22.20 38.78 22.18
N THR A 699 -23.03 38.20 23.05
CA THR A 699 -23.62 36.86 22.91
C THR A 699 -25.06 36.88 22.38
N GLU A 700 -25.59 38.06 22.08
CA GLU A 700 -26.94 38.25 21.54
C GLU A 700 -26.97 38.06 20.03
N ILE A 701 -28.15 37.77 19.48
CA ILE A 701 -28.39 37.67 18.05
C ILE A 701 -27.83 38.91 17.33
N ASP A 702 -27.21 38.66 16.20
CA ASP A 702 -26.54 39.62 15.33
C ASP A 702 -25.25 40.27 15.88
N LYS A 703 -24.76 39.85 17.05
CA LYS A 703 -23.45 40.25 17.60
C LYS A 703 -22.37 39.18 17.37
N TYR A 704 -21.12 39.55 17.61
CA TYR A 704 -19.96 38.66 17.50
C TYR A 704 -19.37 38.32 18.87
N PRO A 705 -19.03 37.06 19.15
CA PRO A 705 -18.37 36.68 20.39
C PRO A 705 -17.00 37.37 20.55
N ALA A 706 -16.66 37.79 21.78
CA ALA A 706 -15.40 38.46 22.10
C ALA A 706 -14.15 37.68 21.62
N GLN A 707 -14.20 36.35 21.75
CA GLN A 707 -13.12 35.47 21.29
C GLN A 707 -12.93 35.51 19.77
N ALA A 708 -14.01 35.68 18.99
CA ALA A 708 -13.91 35.77 17.54
C ALA A 708 -13.25 37.09 17.12
N LYS A 709 -13.62 38.22 17.76
CA LYS A 709 -12.96 39.53 17.51
C LYS A 709 -11.47 39.47 17.85
N ALA A 710 -11.12 38.91 19.01
CA ALA A 710 -9.73 38.78 19.44
C ALA A 710 -8.88 37.94 18.47
N LYS A 711 -9.42 36.82 17.95
CA LYS A 711 -8.74 35.98 16.95
C LYS A 711 -8.48 36.73 15.64
N LEU A 712 -9.47 37.47 15.13
CA LEU A 712 -9.30 38.26 13.91
C LEU A 712 -8.22 39.35 14.09
N LEU A 713 -8.23 40.05 15.23
CA LEU A 713 -7.25 41.10 15.53
C LEU A 713 -5.81 40.55 15.63
N ALA A 714 -5.63 39.36 16.20
CA ALA A 714 -4.33 38.71 16.29
C ALA A 714 -3.73 38.42 14.90
N VAL A 715 -4.55 37.91 13.97
CA VAL A 715 -4.11 37.61 12.59
C VAL A 715 -3.86 38.90 11.81
N ILE A 716 -4.69 39.92 11.96
CA ILE A 716 -4.44 41.26 11.39
C ILE A 716 -3.07 41.80 11.86
N THR A 717 -2.75 41.64 13.14
CA THR A 717 -1.48 42.11 13.71
C THR A 717 -0.28 41.35 13.12
N ALA A 718 -0.39 40.03 12.98
CA ALA A 718 0.64 39.20 12.34
C ALA A 718 0.83 39.56 10.86
N ALA A 719 -0.25 39.76 10.11
CA ALA A 719 -0.21 40.18 8.72
C ALA A 719 0.42 41.58 8.56
N LYS A 720 0.11 42.53 9.47
CA LYS A 720 0.75 43.85 9.50
C LYS A 720 2.27 43.72 9.68
N ALA A 721 2.73 42.87 10.59
CA ALA A 721 4.15 42.64 10.84
C ALA A 721 4.90 42.18 9.56
N ILE A 722 4.28 41.32 8.75
CA ILE A 722 4.82 40.89 7.45
C ILE A 722 4.95 42.08 6.50
N THR A 723 3.90 42.91 6.37
CA THR A 723 3.92 44.07 5.45
C THR A 723 4.86 45.20 5.88
N THR A 724 5.25 45.23 7.15
CA THR A 724 6.25 46.17 7.69
C THR A 724 7.68 45.63 7.65
N ASN A 725 7.88 44.37 7.25
CA ASN A 725 9.19 43.77 7.06
C ASN A 725 9.67 44.00 5.60
N PRO A 726 10.70 44.82 5.34
CA PRO A 726 11.21 45.06 3.99
C PRO A 726 11.89 43.85 3.36
N MET A 727 12.16 42.80 4.13
CA MET A 727 12.77 41.56 3.65
C MET A 727 11.79 40.38 3.66
N ALA A 728 10.48 40.64 3.71
CA ALA A 728 9.48 39.59 3.64
C ALA A 728 9.61 38.82 2.30
N SER A 729 9.75 37.50 2.41
CA SER A 729 9.80 36.57 1.27
C SER A 729 8.40 36.34 0.67
N GLU A 730 8.35 35.85 -0.57
CA GLU A 730 7.09 35.52 -1.25
C GLU A 730 6.26 34.50 -0.48
N ALA A 731 6.92 33.50 0.11
CA ALA A 731 6.26 32.53 0.97
C ALA A 731 5.58 33.20 2.17
N GLN A 732 6.27 34.11 2.86
CA GLN A 732 5.70 34.82 4.02
C GLN A 732 4.48 35.69 3.65
N VAL A 733 4.52 36.40 2.52
CA VAL A 733 3.38 37.21 2.08
C VAL A 733 2.19 36.35 1.64
N LYS A 734 2.45 35.24 0.94
CA LYS A 734 1.42 34.28 0.55
C LYS A 734 0.76 33.66 1.78
N ASP A 735 1.57 33.18 2.73
CA ASP A 735 1.09 32.57 3.97
C ASP A 735 0.30 33.59 4.81
N GLY A 736 0.79 34.82 4.92
CA GLY A 736 0.10 35.91 5.61
C GLY A 736 -1.24 36.29 4.97
N SER A 737 -1.32 36.29 3.64
CA SER A 737 -2.55 36.56 2.89
C SER A 737 -3.57 35.45 3.09
N SER A 738 -3.13 34.19 2.99
CA SER A 738 -3.99 33.04 3.22
C SER A 738 -4.51 33.03 4.67
N ALA A 739 -3.63 33.21 5.66
CA ALA A 739 -4.02 33.24 7.07
C ALA A 739 -5.05 34.34 7.37
N LEU A 740 -4.88 35.54 6.79
CA LEU A 740 -5.81 36.66 6.98
C LEU A 740 -7.17 36.41 6.34
N GLU A 741 -7.21 35.87 5.12
CA GLU A 741 -8.46 35.52 4.46
C GLU A 741 -9.25 34.48 5.28
N GLN A 742 -8.56 33.43 5.73
CA GLN A 742 -9.12 32.38 6.58
C GLN A 742 -9.69 32.94 7.88
N ALA A 743 -8.98 33.86 8.53
CA ALA A 743 -9.45 34.52 9.75
C ALA A 743 -10.69 35.39 9.52
N VAL A 744 -10.77 36.10 8.39
CA VAL A 744 -11.96 36.91 8.03
C VAL A 744 -13.17 36.02 7.79
N ILE A 745 -13.01 34.90 7.09
CA ILE A 745 -14.08 33.93 6.83
C ILE A 745 -14.61 33.37 8.15
N ALA A 746 -13.72 32.86 9.02
CA ALA A 746 -14.11 32.34 10.32
C ALA A 746 -14.77 33.40 11.21
N PHE A 747 -14.30 34.65 11.16
CA PHE A 747 -14.89 35.75 11.91
C PHE A 747 -16.34 36.04 11.50
N LYS A 748 -16.61 36.12 10.18
CA LYS A 748 -17.96 36.34 9.66
C LYS A 748 -18.92 35.21 10.01
N ALA A 749 -18.45 33.97 9.97
CA ALA A 749 -19.25 32.79 10.33
C ALA A 749 -19.56 32.69 11.83
N ALA A 750 -18.80 33.37 12.69
CA ALA A 750 -18.99 33.34 14.15
C ALA A 750 -20.13 34.25 14.65
N LYS A 751 -20.84 34.94 13.76
CA LYS A 751 -21.96 35.81 14.11
C LYS A 751 -23.08 35.00 14.80
N VAL A 752 -23.59 35.49 15.92
CA VAL A 752 -24.67 34.81 16.65
C VAL A 752 -25.97 34.92 15.87
N LEU A 753 -26.59 33.79 15.52
CA LEU A 753 -27.81 33.71 14.72
C LEU A 753 -29.05 33.45 15.59
N GLY A 754 -30.19 33.99 15.16
CA GLY A 754 -31.51 33.66 15.70
C GLY A 754 -32.16 32.55 14.88
N ASN A 755 -33.29 32.00 15.36
CA ASN A 755 -34.04 31.04 14.56
C ASN A 755 -34.56 31.71 13.27
N GLY A 756 -34.42 31.03 12.13
CA GLY A 756 -34.88 31.52 10.84
C GLY A 756 -34.05 31.04 9.66
N THR A 757 -34.36 31.59 8.49
CA THR A 757 -33.70 31.28 7.23
C THR A 757 -32.77 32.43 6.82
N TYR A 758 -31.58 32.06 6.36
CA TYR A 758 -30.50 32.95 6.00
C TYR A 758 -29.97 32.56 4.63
N SER A 759 -29.59 33.56 3.83
CA SER A 759 -28.75 33.36 2.66
C SER A 759 -27.31 33.09 3.10
N LEU A 760 -26.70 32.05 2.54
CA LEU A 760 -25.36 31.57 2.88
C LEU A 760 -24.47 31.66 1.63
N VAL A 761 -23.36 32.38 1.71
CA VAL A 761 -22.30 32.33 0.69
C VAL A 761 -21.16 31.49 1.23
N PHE A 762 -20.66 30.55 0.43
CA PHE A 762 -19.48 29.76 0.77
C PHE A 762 -18.33 30.07 -0.17
N LYS A 763 -17.10 29.94 0.33
CA LYS A 763 -15.86 30.07 -0.44
C LYS A 763 -15.16 28.72 -0.52
N SER A 764 -14.49 28.47 -1.64
CA SER A 764 -13.62 27.32 -1.86
C SER A 764 -12.21 27.76 -2.20
N SER A 765 -11.21 26.98 -1.79
CA SER A 765 -9.82 27.15 -2.25
C SER A 765 -9.61 26.68 -3.70
N ASP A 766 -10.56 25.92 -4.24
CA ASP A 766 -10.50 25.33 -5.57
C ASP A 766 -11.40 26.12 -6.55
N GLU A 767 -10.79 26.70 -7.60
CA GLU A 767 -11.49 27.58 -8.57
C GLU A 767 -12.64 26.89 -9.33
N GLY A 768 -12.62 25.55 -9.45
CA GLY A 768 -13.63 24.79 -10.20
C GLY A 768 -14.94 24.50 -9.47
N ILE A 769 -15.11 24.95 -8.21
CA ILE A 769 -16.36 24.66 -7.47
C ILE A 769 -17.59 25.30 -8.12
N SER A 770 -17.42 26.46 -8.76
CA SER A 770 -18.49 27.25 -9.37
C SER A 770 -18.99 26.64 -10.68
N ASP A 771 -18.20 25.77 -11.32
CA ASP A 771 -18.64 24.99 -12.49
C ASP A 771 -19.68 23.94 -12.09
N HIS A 772 -19.67 23.54 -10.81
CA HIS A 772 -20.47 22.43 -10.32
C HIS A 772 -21.60 22.82 -9.37
N LEU A 773 -21.52 23.99 -8.74
CA LEU A 773 -22.47 24.44 -7.72
C LEU A 773 -22.84 25.90 -7.93
N GLU A 774 -24.06 26.27 -7.52
CA GLU A 774 -24.42 27.68 -7.39
C GLU A 774 -23.63 28.32 -6.25
N ALA A 775 -23.21 29.58 -6.43
CA ALA A 775 -22.31 30.29 -5.50
C ALA A 775 -22.95 30.63 -4.14
N SER A 776 -24.26 30.39 -3.99
CA SER A 776 -25.02 30.64 -2.76
C SER A 776 -25.91 29.46 -2.40
N GLY A 777 -26.09 29.31 -1.09
CA GLY A 777 -26.91 28.30 -0.44
C GLY A 777 -27.86 28.92 0.58
N VAL A 778 -28.59 28.08 1.30
CA VAL A 778 -29.51 28.51 2.35
C VAL A 778 -29.06 27.92 3.67
N LEU A 779 -28.96 28.74 4.71
CA LEU A 779 -28.79 28.29 6.09
C LEU A 779 -30.14 28.44 6.82
N THR A 780 -30.64 27.35 7.37
CA THR A 780 -31.75 27.36 8.32
C THR A 780 -31.19 27.10 9.70
N TYR A 781 -31.35 28.06 10.62
CA TYR A 781 -31.03 27.85 12.03
C TYR A 781 -32.32 27.61 12.79
N SER A 782 -32.43 26.44 13.44
CA SER A 782 -33.61 26.10 14.24
C SER A 782 -33.22 25.18 15.40
N ASN A 783 -33.62 25.55 16.61
CA ASN A 783 -33.42 24.74 17.83
C ASN A 783 -31.96 24.30 18.07
N GLY A 784 -31.00 25.20 17.81
CA GLY A 784 -29.58 24.93 18.01
C GLY A 784 -28.89 24.14 16.90
N SER A 785 -29.62 23.79 15.84
CA SER A 785 -29.07 23.04 14.69
C SER A 785 -28.89 23.95 13.48
N ASN A 786 -27.71 23.90 12.86
CA ASN A 786 -27.42 24.60 11.60
C ASN A 786 -27.69 23.66 10.42
N ILE A 787 -28.67 23.97 9.59
CA ILE A 787 -28.96 23.21 8.36
C ILE A 787 -28.58 24.07 7.17
N ILE A 788 -27.53 23.69 6.46
CA ILE A 788 -27.05 24.39 5.26
C ILE A 788 -27.51 23.65 4.01
N SER A 789 -27.64 24.35 2.88
CA SER A 789 -27.93 23.72 1.58
C SER A 789 -26.94 24.14 0.51
N PHE A 790 -26.58 23.21 -0.37
CA PHE A 790 -25.80 23.45 -1.59
C PHE A 790 -26.63 23.09 -2.81
N THR A 791 -26.63 23.93 -3.84
CA THR A 791 -27.41 23.69 -5.05
C THR A 791 -26.49 23.22 -6.17
N PRO A 792 -26.56 21.95 -6.61
CA PRO A 792 -25.76 21.44 -7.72
C PRO A 792 -26.27 21.94 -9.06
N LYS A 793 -25.32 22.22 -9.95
CA LYS A 793 -25.57 22.46 -11.38
C LYS A 793 -25.84 21.14 -12.10
N ALA A 794 -26.27 21.24 -13.35
CA ALA A 794 -26.63 20.06 -14.15
C ALA A 794 -25.47 19.05 -14.24
N GLY A 795 -25.76 17.77 -14.02
CA GLY A 795 -24.76 16.70 -14.13
C GLY A 795 -23.81 16.57 -12.93
N VAL A 796 -24.12 17.24 -11.82
CA VAL A 796 -23.32 17.22 -10.58
C VAL A 796 -24.13 16.62 -9.44
N ILE A 797 -23.53 15.69 -8.70
CA ILE A 797 -24.18 15.05 -7.56
C ILE A 797 -23.36 15.31 -6.30
N ILE A 798 -24.00 15.88 -5.27
CA ILE A 798 -23.35 16.16 -3.98
C ILE A 798 -23.52 14.94 -3.08
N LYS A 799 -22.40 14.29 -2.72
CA LYS A 799 -22.40 13.04 -1.97
C LYS A 799 -22.43 13.24 -0.46
N LYS A 800 -21.54 14.10 0.05
CA LYS A 800 -21.34 14.33 1.49
C LYS A 800 -20.56 15.61 1.78
N LEU A 801 -20.68 16.11 3.01
CA LEU A 801 -19.70 17.00 3.63
C LEU A 801 -18.80 16.20 4.56
N LYS A 802 -17.59 16.70 4.79
CA LYS A 802 -16.70 16.24 5.86
C LYS A 802 -16.24 17.42 6.67
N ASN A 803 -16.39 17.41 7.99
CA ASN A 803 -15.79 18.43 8.85
C ASN A 803 -14.28 18.17 8.92
N ASN A 804 -13.46 19.12 8.51
CA ASN A 804 -12.01 18.93 8.39
C ASN A 804 -11.28 19.02 9.74
N ALA A 805 -11.89 19.63 10.76
CA ALA A 805 -11.32 19.72 12.11
C ALA A 805 -11.52 18.41 12.90
N THR A 806 -12.70 17.79 12.77
CA THR A 806 -13.06 16.58 13.52
C THR A 806 -12.96 15.30 12.69
N GLY A 807 -12.86 15.42 11.36
CA GLY A 807 -12.91 14.31 10.42
C GLY A 807 -14.32 13.75 10.20
N ALA A 808 -15.34 14.24 10.89
CA ALA A 808 -16.71 13.71 10.86
C ALA A 808 -17.34 13.86 9.47
N GLU A 809 -17.84 12.75 8.91
CA GLU A 809 -18.62 12.78 7.67
C GLU A 809 -20.09 13.12 7.97
N ILE A 810 -20.61 14.08 7.21
CA ILE A 810 -21.96 14.61 7.33
C ILE A 810 -22.68 14.28 6.02
N LEU A 811 -23.62 13.35 6.10
CA LEU A 811 -24.40 12.93 4.95
C LEU A 811 -25.57 13.91 4.69
N PRO A 812 -26.09 13.98 3.46
CA PRO A 812 -27.24 14.80 3.14
C PRO A 812 -28.44 14.46 4.03
N ILE A 813 -29.13 15.46 4.56
CA ILE A 813 -30.37 15.25 5.32
C ILE A 813 -31.39 14.55 4.42
N GLY A 814 -31.84 13.36 4.84
CA GLY A 814 -32.69 12.47 4.03
C GLY A 814 -31.97 11.22 3.52
N SER A 815 -30.66 11.09 3.73
CA SER A 815 -29.93 9.83 3.56
C SER A 815 -29.98 9.02 4.87
N THR A 816 -30.71 7.90 4.88
CA THR A 816 -30.90 7.08 6.09
C THR A 816 -29.61 6.38 6.47
N SER A 817 -29.15 6.60 7.71
CA SER A 817 -28.16 5.75 8.38
C SER A 817 -28.83 4.46 8.85
N GLY A 818 -28.29 3.31 8.42
CA GLY A 818 -28.67 1.99 8.94
C GLY A 818 -29.50 1.13 7.97
N ALA A 819 -28.83 0.48 7.03
CA ALA A 819 -29.26 -0.81 6.47
C ALA A 819 -28.08 -1.50 5.78
N ASN A 820 -27.73 -2.67 6.28
CA ASN A 820 -26.78 -3.60 5.67
C ASN A 820 -27.43 -4.15 4.39
N ASN A 821 -27.14 -3.53 3.24
CA ASN A 821 -27.30 -3.99 1.85
C ASN A 821 -27.22 -2.76 0.92
N ALA A 822 -26.02 -2.33 0.55
CA ALA A 822 -25.80 -1.06 -0.13
C ALA A 822 -25.39 -1.21 -1.61
N ALA A 823 -26.01 -2.13 -2.36
CA ALA A 823 -25.92 -2.17 -3.83
C ALA A 823 -27.27 -1.96 -4.54
N SER A 824 -28.42 -2.10 -3.87
CA SER A 824 -29.73 -1.95 -4.53
C SER A 824 -30.55 -0.72 -4.11
N LEU A 825 -30.07 0.10 -3.16
CA LEU A 825 -30.79 1.30 -2.68
C LEU A 825 -29.99 2.61 -2.72
N ALA A 826 -28.68 2.57 -3.01
CA ALA A 826 -27.93 3.79 -3.33
C ALA A 826 -28.40 4.42 -4.66
N ASN A 827 -29.02 3.63 -5.55
CA ASN A 827 -29.58 4.12 -6.82
C ASN A 827 -30.91 4.88 -6.68
N ALA A 828 -31.64 4.77 -5.55
CA ALA A 828 -32.97 5.39 -5.44
C ALA A 828 -32.94 6.85 -4.97
N VAL A 829 -31.92 7.26 -4.21
CA VAL A 829 -31.71 8.67 -3.83
C VAL A 829 -30.84 9.41 -4.86
N PHE A 830 -29.99 8.68 -5.59
CA PHE A 830 -29.17 9.26 -6.67
C PHE A 830 -29.93 9.56 -7.96
N LEU A 831 -31.02 8.85 -8.28
CA LEU A 831 -31.79 9.13 -9.50
C LEU A 831 -32.58 10.45 -9.47
N ALA A 832 -32.77 11.08 -8.30
CA ALA A 832 -33.41 12.39 -8.21
C ALA A 832 -32.44 13.57 -8.45
N ALA A 833 -31.12 13.36 -8.35
CA ALA A 833 -30.14 14.42 -8.55
C ALA A 833 -29.74 14.63 -10.02
N VAL A 834 -30.30 13.84 -10.95
CA VAL A 834 -29.97 13.90 -12.38
C VAL A 834 -30.85 14.89 -13.16
N ILE A 835 -31.79 15.60 -12.51
CA ILE A 835 -32.55 16.69 -13.15
C ILE A 835 -32.40 18.00 -12.35
N THR A 836 -31.26 18.66 -12.59
CA THR A 836 -30.95 20.11 -12.49
C THR A 836 -31.63 20.95 -11.38
N GLY A 837 -30.88 21.32 -10.32
CA GLY A 837 -31.12 22.55 -9.53
C GLY A 837 -31.74 22.42 -8.13
N THR A 838 -31.86 21.22 -7.55
CA THR A 838 -32.47 21.05 -6.21
C THR A 838 -31.42 21.17 -5.08
N PRO A 839 -31.61 22.05 -4.07
CA PRO A 839 -30.65 22.21 -2.97
C PRO A 839 -30.53 20.97 -2.07
N VAL A 840 -29.32 20.44 -1.93
CA VAL A 840 -28.95 19.33 -1.05
C VAL A 840 -28.60 19.88 0.34
N LYS A 841 -29.23 19.37 1.39
CA LYS A 841 -29.13 19.91 2.76
C LYS A 841 -28.22 19.09 3.66
N PHE A 842 -27.51 19.73 4.58
CA PHE A 842 -26.63 19.10 5.56
C PHE A 842 -26.80 19.73 6.94
N ALA A 843 -26.76 18.92 8.00
CA ALA A 843 -26.74 19.41 9.37
C ALA A 843 -25.29 19.58 9.83
N VAL A 844 -24.84 20.82 10.01
CA VAL A 844 -23.44 21.11 10.38
C VAL A 844 -23.32 21.54 11.84
N PRO A 845 -22.34 20.98 12.58
CA PRO A 845 -22.20 21.25 14.01
C PRO A 845 -21.70 22.68 14.29
N ASN A 846 -20.82 23.22 13.44
CA ASN A 846 -20.25 24.56 13.64
C ASN A 846 -19.99 25.27 12.30
N LEU A 847 -20.44 26.52 12.17
CA LEU A 847 -20.28 27.31 10.95
C LEU A 847 -18.86 27.87 10.78
N THR A 848 -18.04 27.91 11.84
CA THR A 848 -16.65 28.40 11.75
C THR A 848 -15.64 27.34 11.30
N ASP A 849 -16.06 26.07 11.21
CA ASP A 849 -15.19 24.97 10.82
C ASP A 849 -15.02 24.93 9.30
N THR A 850 -13.90 24.40 8.83
CA THR A 850 -13.70 24.08 7.42
C THR A 850 -14.33 22.73 7.10
N TYR A 851 -14.98 22.62 5.94
CA TYR A 851 -15.55 21.37 5.48
C TYR A 851 -15.00 20.98 4.11
N SER A 852 -15.02 19.70 3.76
CA SER A 852 -14.78 19.22 2.39
C SER A 852 -16.08 18.68 1.80
N LEU A 853 -16.54 19.30 0.72
CA LEU A 853 -17.71 18.92 -0.04
C LEU A 853 -17.31 17.94 -1.15
N VAL A 854 -17.89 16.75 -1.16
CA VAL A 854 -17.60 15.73 -2.17
C VAL A 854 -18.69 15.75 -3.23
N VAL A 855 -18.32 16.00 -4.48
CA VAL A 855 -19.23 15.99 -5.63
C VAL A 855 -18.79 14.99 -6.70
N GLU A 856 -19.74 14.38 -7.37
CA GLU A 856 -19.54 13.55 -8.56
C GLU A 856 -19.97 14.36 -9.79
N VAL A 857 -19.17 14.32 -10.85
CA VAL A 857 -19.40 15.08 -12.09
C VAL A 857 -19.47 14.10 -13.25
N SER A 858 -20.55 14.16 -14.02
CA SER A 858 -20.78 13.26 -15.16
C SER A 858 -19.63 13.33 -16.17
N GLY A 859 -18.96 12.20 -16.42
CA GLY A 859 -17.84 12.08 -17.36
C GLY A 859 -16.44 12.30 -16.76
N ALA A 860 -16.33 12.63 -15.47
CA ALA A 860 -15.06 12.66 -14.76
C ALA A 860 -14.74 11.30 -14.13
N ALA A 861 -13.48 10.86 -14.21
CA ALA A 861 -13.06 9.53 -13.73
C ALA A 861 -13.07 9.37 -12.20
N THR A 862 -13.18 10.47 -11.44
CA THR A 862 -13.19 10.47 -9.96
C THR A 862 -14.05 11.60 -9.39
N ASP A 863 -14.63 11.37 -8.20
CA ASP A 863 -15.31 12.41 -7.41
C ASP A 863 -14.37 13.59 -7.15
N VAL A 864 -14.90 14.79 -7.36
CA VAL A 864 -14.19 16.04 -7.09
C VAL A 864 -14.50 16.48 -5.67
N GLN A 865 -13.47 16.85 -4.91
CA GLN A 865 -13.63 17.37 -3.56
C GLN A 865 -13.28 18.83 -3.54
N TYR A 866 -14.11 19.60 -2.84
CA TYR A 866 -13.91 21.03 -2.65
C TYR A 866 -13.85 21.38 -1.18
N ALA A 867 -12.76 22.00 -0.74
CA ALA A 867 -12.69 22.53 0.62
C ALA A 867 -13.57 23.79 0.69
N VAL A 868 -14.67 23.75 1.44
CA VAL A 868 -15.65 24.83 1.59
C VAL A 868 -15.63 25.44 2.99
N GLN A 869 -15.75 26.76 3.04
CA GLN A 869 -15.96 27.53 4.26
C GLN A 869 -17.10 28.51 4.08
N PHE A 870 -17.81 28.80 5.16
CA PHE A 870 -18.95 29.71 5.13
C PHE A 870 -18.49 31.15 5.29
N ALA A 871 -18.69 31.96 4.25
CA ALA A 871 -18.08 33.28 4.12
C ALA A 871 -19.02 34.42 4.53
N ASP A 872 -20.29 34.41 4.12
CA ASP A 872 -21.27 35.45 4.46
C ASP A 872 -22.64 34.85 4.80
N ILE A 873 -23.26 35.33 5.87
CA ILE A 873 -24.57 34.88 6.35
C ILE A 873 -25.49 36.10 6.51
N THR A 874 -26.57 36.16 5.72
CA THR A 874 -27.50 37.30 5.72
C THR A 874 -28.93 36.84 5.94
N LYS A 875 -29.67 37.46 6.86
CA LYS A 875 -31.06 37.08 7.15
C LYS A 875 -31.97 37.40 5.97
N THR A 876 -32.77 36.43 5.53
CA THR A 876 -33.73 36.61 4.44
C THR A 876 -35.01 37.28 4.97
N ALA A 877 -35.52 38.31 4.30
CA ALA A 877 -36.75 38.99 4.72
C ALA A 877 -38.00 38.13 4.42
N ASP A 878 -38.93 38.01 5.37
CA ASP A 878 -40.19 37.28 5.18
C ASP A 878 -41.05 37.96 4.10
N ALA A 879 -41.41 37.23 3.03
CA ALA A 879 -42.22 37.79 1.94
C ALA A 879 -43.73 37.62 2.17
N PRO A 880 -44.56 38.68 1.99
CA PRO A 880 -46.01 38.64 2.16
C PRO A 880 -46.75 38.07 0.94
N VAL A 881 -47.92 37.45 1.19
CA VAL A 881 -48.76 36.76 0.19
C VAL A 881 -49.81 37.71 -0.39
N THR A 882 -49.87 37.85 -1.73
CA THR A 882 -51.07 38.36 -2.47
C THR A 882 -51.05 37.92 -3.95
N GLU A 883 -52.25 37.78 -4.53
CA GLU A 883 -52.65 36.95 -5.69
C GLU A 883 -52.31 37.42 -7.13
N LEU A 884 -52.48 36.47 -8.05
CA LEU A 884 -52.17 36.32 -9.50
C LEU A 884 -52.83 37.35 -10.46
N PRO A 885 -52.23 37.62 -11.66
CA PRO A 885 -52.46 36.74 -12.81
C PRO A 885 -51.27 36.54 -13.76
N GLY A 886 -51.15 35.31 -14.26
CA GLY A 886 -50.56 35.02 -15.56
C GLY A 886 -49.05 34.79 -15.56
N THR A 887 -48.63 33.57 -15.24
CA THR A 887 -47.65 32.78 -16.02
C THR A 887 -47.50 31.41 -15.35
N THR A 888 -47.37 30.39 -16.19
CA THR A 888 -47.27 28.97 -15.82
C THR A 888 -46.20 28.70 -14.77
N VAL A 889 -46.60 28.13 -13.64
CA VAL A 889 -45.67 27.62 -12.61
C VAL A 889 -45.40 26.14 -12.88
N PRO A 890 -44.13 25.72 -13.03
CA PRO A 890 -43.77 24.29 -13.07
C PRO A 890 -44.03 23.64 -11.70
N GLY A 891 -44.83 22.57 -11.66
CA GLY A 891 -45.02 21.78 -10.44
C GLY A 891 -46.31 20.96 -10.28
N GLN A 892 -47.25 20.98 -11.24
CA GLN A 892 -48.52 20.25 -11.12
C GLN A 892 -48.53 18.97 -12.01
N LEU A 893 -48.88 17.81 -11.41
CA LEU A 893 -49.09 16.55 -12.14
C LEU A 893 -50.20 16.72 -13.18
N ALA A 894 -49.95 16.30 -14.42
CA ALA A 894 -50.94 16.34 -15.49
C ALA A 894 -52.14 15.45 -15.18
N ASP A 895 -53.28 15.75 -15.81
CA ASP A 895 -54.46 14.89 -15.72
C ASP A 895 -54.15 13.53 -16.38
N GLY A 896 -54.47 12.44 -15.68
CA GLY A 896 -54.09 11.10 -16.10
C GLY A 896 -54.21 10.05 -14.99
N ASN A 897 -53.98 8.79 -15.35
CA ASN A 897 -53.94 7.67 -14.41
C ASN A 897 -52.48 7.27 -14.17
N TYR A 898 -52.13 7.04 -12.91
CA TYR A 898 -50.77 6.74 -12.49
C TYR A 898 -50.74 5.58 -11.50
N PHE A 899 -49.86 4.60 -11.68
CA PHE A 899 -49.54 3.68 -10.58
C PHE A 899 -48.65 4.39 -9.57
N LEU A 900 -48.92 4.19 -8.28
CA LEU A 900 -48.24 4.84 -7.16
C LEU A 900 -48.06 3.84 -6.02
N GLN A 901 -46.81 3.60 -5.62
CA GLN A 901 -46.47 2.79 -4.45
C GLN A 901 -46.87 3.51 -3.16
N PHE A 902 -47.29 2.73 -2.17
CA PHE A 902 -47.65 3.23 -0.85
C PHE A 902 -47.37 2.21 0.25
N GLU A 903 -47.21 2.70 1.47
CA GLU A 903 -47.14 1.88 2.68
C GLU A 903 -48.10 2.39 3.77
N ILE A 904 -48.68 1.46 4.51
CA ILE A 904 -49.42 1.72 5.74
C ILE A 904 -48.46 1.63 6.92
N LYS A 905 -48.32 2.72 7.66
CA LYS A 905 -47.47 2.89 8.85
C LYS A 905 -48.30 2.85 10.12
N LYS A 906 -47.67 2.47 11.24
CA LYS A 906 -48.27 2.60 12.57
C LYS A 906 -48.31 4.08 12.95
N TYR A 907 -49.46 4.54 13.45
CA TYR A 907 -49.69 5.96 13.72
C TYR A 907 -48.58 6.63 14.55
N GLY A 908 -48.06 7.74 14.04
CA GLY A 908 -47.02 8.54 14.69
C GLY A 908 -45.62 7.93 14.66
N THR A 909 -45.39 6.89 13.84
CA THR A 909 -44.09 6.21 13.74
C THR A 909 -43.73 5.88 12.28
N ASP A 910 -42.46 5.59 12.02
CA ASP A 910 -41.99 5.12 10.71
C ASP A 910 -42.10 3.59 10.53
N ASN A 911 -42.53 2.88 11.57
CA ASN A 911 -42.67 1.43 11.56
C ASN A 911 -43.85 1.01 10.67
N LYS A 912 -43.60 -0.01 9.85
CA LYS A 912 -44.63 -0.66 9.01
C LYS A 912 -45.78 -1.15 9.89
N SER A 913 -47.01 -0.80 9.51
CA SER A 913 -48.21 -1.33 10.17
C SER A 913 -48.44 -2.77 9.73
N VAL A 914 -48.99 -3.58 10.63
CA VAL A 914 -49.52 -4.92 10.27
C VAL A 914 -50.58 -4.81 9.17
N MET A 915 -51.28 -3.67 9.10
CA MET A 915 -52.26 -3.39 8.05
C MET A 915 -51.65 -3.41 6.63
N GLN A 916 -50.34 -3.19 6.48
CA GLN A 916 -49.67 -3.21 5.17
C GLN A 916 -49.69 -4.61 4.52
N ASP A 917 -49.78 -5.69 5.29
CA ASP A 917 -49.83 -7.04 4.73
C ASP A 917 -51.22 -7.37 4.14
N TYR A 918 -52.22 -6.56 4.48
CA TYR A 918 -53.61 -6.66 4.03
C TYR A 918 -53.97 -5.69 2.90
N VAL A 919 -52.98 -5.03 2.27
CA VAL A 919 -53.18 -4.20 1.08
C VAL A 919 -52.30 -4.68 -0.07
N ILE A 920 -52.62 -4.26 -1.30
CA ILE A 920 -51.79 -4.51 -2.48
C ILE A 920 -51.22 -3.19 -2.98
N SER A 921 -49.89 -3.13 -3.12
CA SER A 921 -49.14 -1.99 -3.67
C SER A 921 -48.39 -2.44 -4.94
N PRO A 922 -48.32 -1.62 -6.02
CA PRO A 922 -48.80 -0.23 -6.10
C PRO A 922 -50.33 -0.11 -6.22
N GLY A 923 -50.86 1.04 -5.80
CA GLY A 923 -52.25 1.45 -6.08
C GLY A 923 -52.33 2.40 -7.28
N LEU A 924 -53.54 2.87 -7.61
CA LEU A 924 -53.79 3.71 -8.78
C LEU A 924 -54.22 5.12 -8.35
N LEU A 925 -53.47 6.14 -8.75
CA LEU A 925 -53.80 7.56 -8.58
C LEU A 925 -54.43 8.11 -9.87
N LYS A 926 -55.68 8.55 -9.82
CA LYS A 926 -56.34 9.25 -10.93
C LYS A 926 -56.30 10.76 -10.67
N VAL A 927 -55.73 11.52 -11.59
CA VAL A 927 -55.65 12.98 -11.54
C VAL A 927 -56.58 13.57 -12.60
N SER A 928 -57.54 14.39 -12.18
CA SER A 928 -58.46 15.07 -13.10
C SER A 928 -58.80 16.46 -12.56
N GLY A 929 -58.60 17.50 -13.37
CA GLY A 929 -58.77 18.88 -12.98
C GLY A 929 -57.94 19.26 -11.75
N GLY A 930 -56.74 18.69 -11.60
CA GLY A 930 -55.87 18.86 -10.44
C GLY A 930 -56.28 18.11 -9.15
N THR A 931 -57.48 17.51 -9.13
CA THR A 931 -57.97 16.66 -8.03
C THR A 931 -57.38 15.27 -8.16
N LYS A 932 -56.80 14.72 -7.08
CA LYS A 932 -56.16 13.40 -7.07
C LYS A 932 -56.99 12.43 -6.24
N THR A 933 -57.39 11.33 -6.85
CA THR A 933 -58.17 10.26 -6.22
C THR A 933 -57.34 8.99 -6.23
N PHE A 934 -57.05 8.42 -5.07
CA PHE A 934 -56.22 7.22 -4.96
C PHE A 934 -57.07 5.97 -4.72
N TYR A 935 -56.79 4.91 -5.47
CA TYR A 935 -57.45 3.62 -5.44
C TYR A 935 -56.46 2.56 -4.94
N MET A 936 -56.89 1.72 -3.99
CA MET A 936 -56.11 0.61 -3.47
C MET A 936 -56.96 -0.65 -3.31
N THR A 937 -56.33 -1.82 -3.43
CA THR A 937 -56.98 -3.09 -3.13
C THR A 937 -56.68 -3.51 -1.70
N LEU A 938 -57.75 -3.77 -0.94
CA LEU A 938 -57.72 -4.32 0.42
C LEU A 938 -58.04 -5.81 0.36
N LYS A 939 -57.28 -6.60 1.13
CA LYS A 939 -57.55 -8.02 1.43
C LYS A 939 -58.34 -8.11 2.73
N GLN A 940 -59.06 -9.20 2.95
CA GLN A 940 -59.94 -9.43 4.11
C GLN A 940 -61.12 -8.44 4.21
N ASP A 941 -61.88 -8.34 3.12
CA ASP A 941 -63.03 -7.45 2.99
C ASP A 941 -64.10 -7.66 4.08
N LYS A 942 -64.39 -8.92 4.44
CA LYS A 942 -65.40 -9.28 5.45
C LYS A 942 -65.00 -8.85 6.87
N GLU A 943 -63.71 -8.93 7.19
CA GLU A 943 -63.16 -8.71 8.53
C GLU A 943 -62.79 -7.24 8.76
N ILE A 944 -62.34 -6.52 7.73
CA ILE A 944 -62.06 -5.08 7.85
C ILE A 944 -63.36 -4.33 7.59
N THR A 945 -64.12 -4.06 8.63
CA THR A 945 -65.47 -3.47 8.54
C THR A 945 -65.46 -1.94 8.42
N GLY A 946 -64.34 -1.28 8.73
CA GLY A 946 -64.20 0.18 8.60
C GLY A 946 -62.81 0.62 8.18
N LEU A 947 -62.72 1.62 7.30
CA LEU A 947 -61.47 2.28 6.93
C LEU A 947 -61.74 3.76 6.62
N LYS A 948 -60.93 4.64 7.19
CA LYS A 948 -60.99 6.10 7.02
C LYS A 948 -59.60 6.65 6.74
N PHE A 949 -59.54 7.72 5.94
CA PHE A 949 -58.34 8.53 5.73
C PHE A 949 -58.72 10.01 5.75
N ASN A 950 -57.90 10.86 6.40
CA ASN A 950 -58.25 12.24 6.76
C ASN A 950 -59.60 12.35 7.47
N ASN A 951 -59.90 11.40 8.36
CA ASN A 951 -61.16 11.29 9.09
C ASN A 951 -62.43 11.08 8.23
N ASN A 952 -62.28 10.86 6.91
CA ASN A 952 -63.37 10.54 5.99
C ASN A 952 -63.38 9.05 5.66
N SER A 953 -64.57 8.43 5.61
CA SER A 953 -64.70 7.04 5.16
C SER A 953 -64.29 6.89 3.69
N VAL A 954 -63.57 5.82 3.39
CA VAL A 954 -63.22 5.49 2.01
C VAL A 954 -64.45 5.01 1.24
N SER A 955 -64.52 5.34 -0.05
CA SER A 955 -65.54 4.83 -0.96
C SER A 955 -65.11 3.48 -1.52
N VAL A 956 -66.05 2.57 -1.77
CA VAL A 956 -65.76 1.25 -2.35
C VAL A 956 -66.05 1.29 -3.84
N GLU A 957 -65.05 0.97 -4.67
CA GLU A 957 -65.23 0.87 -6.13
C GLU A 957 -65.79 -0.51 -6.51
N SER A 958 -65.24 -1.58 -5.94
CA SER A 958 -65.68 -2.95 -6.23
C SER A 958 -65.38 -3.90 -5.08
N ARG A 959 -66.10 -5.03 -5.01
CA ARG A 959 -65.88 -6.11 -4.04
C ARG A 959 -65.79 -7.44 -4.75
N ASP A 960 -64.80 -8.24 -4.37
CA ASP A 960 -64.67 -9.64 -4.74
C ASP A 960 -64.90 -10.50 -3.50
N THR A 961 -66.14 -11.00 -3.39
CA THR A 961 -66.56 -11.80 -2.24
C THR A 961 -65.96 -13.21 -2.24
N VAL A 962 -65.42 -13.68 -3.37
CA VAL A 962 -64.76 -14.99 -3.51
C VAL A 962 -63.34 -14.91 -2.96
N ASN A 963 -62.58 -13.91 -3.40
CA ASN A 963 -61.20 -13.71 -2.94
C ASN A 963 -61.09 -12.94 -1.62
N ASN A 964 -62.24 -12.54 -1.05
CA ASN A 964 -62.34 -11.71 0.15
C ASN A 964 -61.52 -10.41 0.03
N THR A 965 -61.65 -9.71 -1.10
CA THR A 965 -60.95 -8.44 -1.35
C THR A 965 -61.93 -7.34 -1.78
N ARG A 966 -61.54 -6.07 -1.61
CA ARG A 966 -62.28 -4.91 -2.15
C ARG A 966 -61.33 -3.84 -2.66
N VAL A 967 -61.72 -3.15 -3.71
CA VAL A 967 -61.03 -1.94 -4.16
C VAL A 967 -61.71 -0.72 -3.54
N VAL A 968 -60.94 0.13 -2.89
CA VAL A 968 -61.44 1.35 -2.24
C VAL A 968 -60.71 2.58 -2.76
N TYR A 969 -61.34 3.74 -2.65
CA TYR A 969 -60.76 5.00 -3.06
C TYR A 969 -61.11 6.19 -2.16
N PHE A 970 -60.24 7.19 -2.17
CA PHE A 970 -60.40 8.45 -1.44
C PHE A 970 -59.57 9.58 -2.06
N ASN A 971 -59.88 10.83 -1.70
CA ASN A 971 -59.18 12.00 -2.22
C ASN A 971 -57.86 12.25 -1.48
N VAL A 972 -56.82 12.59 -2.26
CA VAL A 972 -55.46 12.83 -1.76
C VAL A 972 -55.01 14.24 -2.17
N PRO A 973 -55.11 15.24 -1.28
CA PRO A 973 -54.74 16.62 -1.61
C PRO A 973 -53.26 16.76 -1.97
N ASN A 974 -52.40 16.05 -1.24
CA ASN A 974 -50.95 16.06 -1.43
C ASN A 974 -50.39 14.66 -1.19
N ILE A 975 -49.87 14.04 -2.24
CA ILE A 975 -49.21 12.72 -2.18
C ILE A 975 -47.84 12.77 -1.49
N ASN A 976 -47.28 13.95 -1.21
CA ASN A 976 -46.01 14.10 -0.50
C ASN A 976 -46.16 14.09 1.04
N ASN A 977 -47.40 14.08 1.54
CA ASN A 977 -47.67 14.10 2.96
C ASN A 977 -48.23 12.74 3.40
N ARG A 978 -47.89 12.32 4.62
CA ARG A 978 -48.60 11.23 5.29
C ARG A 978 -50.04 11.64 5.56
N ILE A 979 -50.95 10.70 5.37
CA ILE A 979 -52.36 10.89 5.64
C ILE A 979 -52.74 10.02 6.84
N ASP A 980 -53.24 10.67 7.88
CA ASP A 980 -53.80 10.02 9.04
C ASP A 980 -55.01 9.17 8.62
N GLY A 981 -55.02 7.94 9.12
CA GLY A 981 -56.04 6.96 8.83
C GLY A 981 -56.46 6.20 10.06
N TRP A 982 -57.56 5.49 9.92
CA TRP A 982 -58.14 4.68 10.99
C TRP A 982 -58.77 3.45 10.36
N VAL A 983 -58.59 2.30 10.98
CA VAL A 983 -59.12 1.01 10.51
C VAL A 983 -59.85 0.31 11.64
N LYS A 984 -60.99 -0.31 11.32
CA LYS A 984 -61.76 -1.19 12.20
C LYS A 984 -61.76 -2.60 11.65
N ILE A 985 -61.43 -3.54 12.51
CA ILE A 985 -61.36 -4.97 12.22
C ILE A 985 -62.31 -5.69 13.17
N ASP A 986 -63.35 -6.30 12.62
CA ASP A 986 -64.32 -7.12 13.34
C ASP A 986 -64.23 -8.56 12.82
N TRP A 987 -63.46 -9.38 13.52
CA TRP A 987 -63.26 -10.78 13.21
C TRP A 987 -63.97 -11.66 14.25
N ALA A 988 -65.26 -11.90 14.02
CA ALA A 988 -66.12 -12.62 14.96
C ALA A 988 -65.62 -14.04 15.28
N ALA A 989 -65.04 -14.75 14.30
CA ALA A 989 -64.50 -16.09 14.49
C ALA A 989 -63.30 -16.16 15.46
N MET A 990 -62.58 -15.04 15.65
CA MET A 990 -61.43 -14.95 16.56
C MET A 990 -61.71 -14.11 17.81
N ASN A 991 -62.95 -13.66 18.00
CA ASN A 991 -63.34 -12.72 19.05
C ASN A 991 -62.44 -11.45 19.07
N TYR A 992 -62.08 -10.95 17.89
CA TYR A 992 -61.17 -9.82 17.74
C TYR A 992 -61.93 -8.64 17.12
N PHE A 993 -62.22 -7.62 17.94
CA PHE A 993 -63.01 -6.44 17.58
C PHE A 993 -62.23 -5.20 18.00
N HIS A 994 -61.39 -4.69 17.11
CA HIS A 994 -60.45 -3.61 17.43
C HIS A 994 -60.40 -2.54 16.35
N GLU A 995 -60.02 -1.35 16.81
CA GLU A 995 -59.87 -0.16 16.01
C GLU A 995 -58.45 0.38 16.21
N TYR A 996 -57.81 0.82 15.13
CA TYR A 996 -56.43 1.29 15.13
C TYR A 996 -56.28 2.54 14.30
N ASP A 997 -55.54 3.51 14.84
CA ASP A 997 -55.00 4.61 14.04
C ASP A 997 -53.80 4.11 13.24
N ILE A 998 -53.76 4.52 11.98
CA ILE A 998 -52.71 4.18 11.01
C ILE A 998 -52.35 5.45 10.23
N GLN A 999 -51.26 5.42 9.48
CA GLN A 999 -50.96 6.48 8.50
C GLN A 999 -50.67 5.82 7.16
N ILE A 1000 -51.16 6.41 6.07
CA ILE A 1000 -50.72 6.02 4.72
C ILE A 1000 -49.66 7.01 4.23
N GLU A 1001 -48.55 6.45 3.78
CA GLU A 1001 -47.45 7.17 3.15
C GLU A 1001 -47.38 6.77 1.69
N PHE A 1002 -47.43 7.75 0.79
CA PHE A 1002 -47.22 7.52 -0.63
C PHE A 1002 -45.76 7.77 -0.98
N TYR A 1003 -45.31 7.15 -2.07
CA TYR A 1003 -43.98 7.38 -2.63
C TYR A 1003 -44.10 8.03 -4.01
N PRO A 1004 -44.25 9.37 -4.10
CA PRO A 1004 -44.51 10.09 -5.36
C PRO A 1004 -43.47 9.86 -6.46
N ASN A 1005 -42.24 9.53 -6.10
CA ASN A 1005 -41.17 9.14 -7.03
C ASN A 1005 -41.44 7.80 -7.75
N THR A 1006 -42.48 7.06 -7.36
CA THR A 1006 -42.91 5.81 -8.00
C THR A 1006 -44.07 5.99 -8.98
N LEU A 1007 -44.46 7.24 -9.28
CA LEU A 1007 -45.53 7.54 -10.23
C LEU A 1007 -45.19 7.06 -11.64
N VAL A 1008 -45.98 6.12 -12.15
CA VAL A 1008 -45.87 5.63 -13.53
C VAL A 1008 -47.18 5.89 -14.27
N ALA A 1009 -47.15 6.73 -15.31
CA ALA A 1009 -48.31 7.01 -16.14
C ALA A 1009 -48.78 5.74 -16.88
N THR A 1010 -50.08 5.45 -16.84
CA THR A 1010 -50.65 4.27 -17.51
C THR A 1010 -51.79 4.64 -18.46
N ALA A 1011 -51.75 4.09 -19.66
CA ALA A 1011 -52.77 4.25 -20.67
C ALA A 1011 -53.87 3.19 -20.50
N GLY A 1012 -54.87 3.50 -19.67
CA GLY A 1012 -56.08 2.70 -19.57
C GLY A 1012 -56.16 1.79 -18.34
N SER A 1013 -57.38 1.34 -18.08
CA SER A 1013 -57.91 0.76 -16.84
C SER A 1013 -57.43 -0.66 -16.53
N VAL A 1014 -56.11 -0.89 -16.51
CA VAL A 1014 -55.56 -2.21 -16.19
C VAL A 1014 -55.14 -2.26 -14.71
N ALA A 1015 -55.55 -3.31 -14.00
CA ALA A 1015 -55.10 -3.58 -12.63
C ALA A 1015 -53.63 -4.09 -12.64
N PRO A 1016 -52.82 -3.83 -11.60
CA PRO A 1016 -51.36 -4.02 -11.67
C PRO A 1016 -50.86 -5.49 -11.54
N GLY A 1017 -49.96 -5.92 -12.46
CA GLY A 1017 -48.98 -7.03 -12.29
C GLY A 1017 -48.65 -7.95 -13.51
N VAL A 1018 -47.34 -8.23 -13.75
CA VAL A 1018 -46.64 -9.40 -14.42
C VAL A 1018 -45.90 -9.19 -15.79
N GLY A 1019 -44.55 -9.36 -15.83
CA GLY A 1019 -43.73 -9.90 -16.97
C GLY A 1019 -42.48 -9.13 -17.50
N ASP A 1020 -41.30 -9.79 -17.59
CA ASP A 1020 -39.92 -9.32 -17.98
C ASP A 1020 -39.62 -9.19 -19.51
N VAL A 1021 -38.61 -8.39 -19.93
CA VAL A 1021 -38.01 -8.37 -21.31
C VAL A 1021 -36.50 -8.00 -21.35
N GLU A 1022 -35.73 -8.70 -22.21
CA GLU A 1022 -34.26 -8.77 -22.45
C GLU A 1022 -33.88 -8.28 -23.88
N VAL A 1023 -32.70 -7.66 -24.15
CA VAL A 1023 -32.17 -7.32 -25.53
C VAL A 1023 -30.62 -7.30 -25.64
N VAL A 1024 -30.11 -7.55 -26.86
CA VAL A 1024 -28.86 -8.19 -27.37
C VAL A 1024 -27.75 -7.22 -27.90
N GLU A 1025 -26.48 -7.69 -27.95
CA GLU A 1025 -25.21 -7.03 -28.43
C GLU A 1025 -24.96 -6.98 -29.96
N GLU A 1026 -24.04 -6.09 -30.41
CA GLU A 1026 -23.20 -6.26 -31.64
C GLU A 1026 -21.80 -5.58 -31.54
N LYS A 1027 -20.77 -6.16 -32.20
CA LYS A 1027 -19.29 -5.98 -32.05
C LYS A 1027 -18.61 -5.05 -33.11
N ASP A 1028 -17.45 -4.48 -32.77
CA ASP A 1028 -16.44 -3.88 -33.68
C ASP A 1028 -15.00 -4.40 -33.35
N PRO A 1029 -14.12 -4.74 -34.31
CA PRO A 1029 -12.80 -5.32 -34.04
C PRO A 1029 -11.65 -4.28 -34.11
N ASN A 1030 -10.88 -4.24 -33.01
CA ASN A 1030 -9.44 -3.92 -32.92
C ASN A 1030 -9.02 -2.51 -32.42
N ALA A 1031 -8.89 -2.34 -31.10
CA ALA A 1031 -7.89 -1.45 -30.46
C ALA A 1031 -7.71 -1.78 -28.97
N GLY A 1032 -6.57 -2.35 -28.57
CA GLY A 1032 -6.22 -2.58 -27.16
C GLY A 1032 -5.19 -1.57 -26.65
N LYS A 1033 -5.52 -0.83 -25.57
CA LYS A 1033 -4.64 -0.27 -24.53
C LYS A 1033 -5.47 0.05 -23.26
N ASP A 1034 -5.20 -0.74 -22.21
CA ASP A 1034 -5.64 -0.64 -20.79
C ASP A 1034 -7.16 -0.62 -20.52
N ASP A 1035 -7.77 -1.79 -20.59
CA ASP A 1035 -9.18 -2.04 -20.25
C ASP A 1035 -9.45 -1.98 -18.73
N LEU A 1036 -10.25 -1.00 -18.32
CA LEU A 1036 -11.13 -1.09 -17.14
C LEU A 1036 -12.59 -1.32 -17.55
N ASN A 1037 -12.82 -1.96 -18.69
CA ASN A 1037 -14.15 -2.34 -19.16
C ASN A 1037 -14.24 -3.83 -19.56
N GLU A 1038 -13.52 -4.69 -18.84
CA GLU A 1038 -13.84 -6.13 -18.84
C GLU A 1038 -14.87 -6.42 -17.73
N PRO A 1039 -15.85 -7.32 -17.98
CA PRO A 1039 -16.81 -7.72 -16.97
C PRO A 1039 -16.07 -8.30 -15.77
N VAL A 1040 -16.29 -7.70 -14.59
CA VAL A 1040 -15.78 -8.24 -13.34
C VAL A 1040 -16.44 -9.61 -13.14
N VAL A 1041 -15.67 -10.68 -13.33
CA VAL A 1041 -16.07 -12.01 -12.87
C VAL A 1041 -16.11 -11.94 -11.35
N THR A 1042 -17.31 -11.77 -10.77
CA THR A 1042 -17.51 -11.72 -9.32
C THR A 1042 -17.70 -13.11 -8.70
N ASP A 1043 -17.83 -14.16 -9.53
CA ASP A 1043 -18.08 -15.53 -9.07
C ASP A 1043 -16.80 -16.38 -9.09
N PHE A 1044 -15.93 -16.18 -8.08
CA PHE A 1044 -14.74 -17.00 -7.88
C PHE A 1044 -15.10 -18.26 -7.09
N LYS A 1045 -15.03 -19.45 -7.72
CA LYS A 1045 -15.36 -20.70 -7.03
C LYS A 1045 -14.46 -21.02 -5.84
N ASP A 1046 -13.24 -20.48 -5.81
CA ASP A 1046 -12.25 -20.73 -4.76
C ASP A 1046 -12.36 -19.81 -3.54
N ILE A 1047 -13.36 -18.91 -3.50
CA ILE A 1047 -13.69 -18.10 -2.30
C ILE A 1047 -15.00 -18.53 -1.63
N GLN A 1048 -15.82 -19.37 -2.27
CA GLN A 1048 -17.10 -19.82 -1.73
C GLN A 1048 -16.88 -20.63 -0.43
N GLY A 1049 -17.48 -20.17 0.68
CA GLY A 1049 -17.31 -20.76 2.02
C GLY A 1049 -15.99 -20.40 2.72
N HIS A 1050 -15.15 -19.54 2.12
CA HIS A 1050 -13.91 -19.08 2.74
C HIS A 1050 -14.21 -18.04 3.83
N TRP A 1051 -13.50 -18.07 4.96
CA TRP A 1051 -13.74 -17.14 6.09
C TRP A 1051 -13.58 -15.66 5.68
N ALA A 1052 -12.68 -15.39 4.72
CA ALA A 1052 -12.45 -14.05 4.17
C ALA A 1052 -13.33 -13.69 2.97
N GLN A 1053 -14.30 -14.54 2.59
CA GLN A 1053 -15.13 -14.35 1.39
C GLN A 1053 -15.74 -12.94 1.33
N ALA A 1054 -16.39 -12.51 2.41
CA ALA A 1054 -17.02 -11.19 2.48
C ALA A 1054 -16.01 -10.05 2.32
N SER A 1055 -14.82 -10.15 2.94
CA SER A 1055 -13.75 -9.15 2.80
C SER A 1055 -13.18 -9.13 1.39
N ILE A 1056 -13.09 -10.28 0.73
CA ILE A 1056 -12.61 -10.42 -0.65
C ILE A 1056 -13.61 -9.85 -1.64
N GLU A 1057 -14.88 -10.21 -1.54
CA GLU A 1057 -15.97 -9.69 -2.37
C GLU A 1057 -16.07 -8.17 -2.23
N LYS A 1058 -15.93 -7.66 -1.00
CA LYS A 1058 -15.92 -6.21 -0.75
C LYS A 1058 -14.71 -5.53 -1.34
N ALA A 1059 -13.52 -6.14 -1.25
CA ALA A 1059 -12.32 -5.58 -1.86
C ALA A 1059 -12.36 -5.61 -3.41
N LEU A 1060 -13.03 -6.60 -4.00
CA LEU A 1060 -13.32 -6.67 -5.44
C LEU A 1060 -14.29 -5.56 -5.87
N GLU A 1061 -15.39 -5.36 -5.12
CA GLU A 1061 -16.38 -4.29 -5.36
C GLU A 1061 -15.73 -2.90 -5.30
N LEU A 1062 -14.79 -2.70 -4.38
CA LEU A 1062 -14.06 -1.45 -4.20
C LEU A 1062 -12.89 -1.25 -5.19
N GLY A 1063 -12.65 -2.20 -6.10
CA GLY A 1063 -11.54 -2.15 -7.06
C GLY A 1063 -10.15 -2.21 -6.44
N ILE A 1064 -10.04 -2.64 -5.18
CA ILE A 1064 -8.76 -2.72 -4.43
C ILE A 1064 -7.93 -3.88 -4.95
N VAL A 1065 -8.58 -5.01 -5.24
CA VAL A 1065 -7.99 -6.24 -5.73
C VAL A 1065 -8.71 -6.72 -6.99
N LYS A 1066 -8.00 -7.47 -7.84
CA LYS A 1066 -8.56 -8.22 -8.97
C LYS A 1066 -8.24 -9.71 -8.81
N GLY A 1067 -9.08 -10.57 -9.40
CA GLY A 1067 -8.78 -11.99 -9.57
C GLY A 1067 -7.72 -12.23 -10.65
N TYR A 1068 -7.25 -13.48 -10.76
CA TYR A 1068 -6.31 -13.88 -11.80
C TYR A 1068 -7.03 -14.22 -13.10
N SER A 1069 -6.32 -14.15 -14.23
CA SER A 1069 -6.87 -14.44 -15.56
C SER A 1069 -7.33 -15.89 -15.76
N ASP A 1070 -6.97 -16.80 -14.85
CA ASP A 1070 -7.43 -18.19 -14.82
C ASP A 1070 -8.76 -18.37 -14.08
N GLY A 1071 -9.43 -17.28 -13.69
CA GLY A 1071 -10.73 -17.29 -13.02
C GLY A 1071 -10.67 -17.69 -11.54
N LYS A 1072 -9.49 -17.65 -10.91
CA LYS A 1072 -9.30 -17.91 -9.47
C LYS A 1072 -8.91 -16.65 -8.70
N PHE A 1073 -9.22 -16.61 -7.41
CA PHE A 1073 -8.82 -15.52 -6.51
C PHE A 1073 -7.56 -15.85 -5.68
N ARG A 1074 -7.37 -17.12 -5.31
CA ARG A 1074 -6.27 -17.64 -4.48
C ARG A 1074 -6.19 -16.97 -3.09
N PRO A 1075 -7.26 -17.07 -2.25
CA PRO A 1075 -7.32 -16.35 -0.97
C PRO A 1075 -6.20 -16.73 0.02
N ASN A 1076 -5.77 -18.00 0.01
CA ASN A 1076 -4.69 -18.50 0.87
C ASN A 1076 -3.29 -18.38 0.25
N GLY A 1077 -3.17 -17.78 -0.94
CA GLY A 1077 -1.87 -17.49 -1.54
C GLY A 1077 -1.15 -16.40 -0.76
N VAL A 1078 0.12 -16.59 -0.46
CA VAL A 1078 1.01 -15.57 0.12
C VAL A 1078 1.22 -14.42 -0.85
N ILE A 1079 1.32 -13.19 -0.34
CA ILE A 1079 1.50 -12.00 -1.18
C ILE A 1079 2.88 -11.37 -1.00
N THR A 1080 3.37 -10.78 -2.09
CA THR A 1080 4.63 -10.03 -2.10
C THR A 1080 4.47 -8.63 -1.50
N ARG A 1081 5.59 -8.03 -1.08
CA ARG A 1081 5.65 -6.62 -0.64
C ARG A 1081 5.18 -5.65 -1.72
N ALA A 1082 5.48 -5.92 -3.00
CA ALA A 1082 4.98 -5.12 -4.12
C ALA A 1082 3.47 -5.23 -4.28
N GLU A 1083 2.91 -6.45 -4.21
CA GLU A 1083 1.46 -6.63 -4.27
C GLU A 1083 0.75 -5.96 -3.09
N PHE A 1084 1.27 -6.10 -1.87
CA PHE A 1084 0.70 -5.42 -0.71
C PHE A 1084 0.77 -3.89 -0.85
N ALA A 1085 1.88 -3.35 -1.35
CA ALA A 1085 2.02 -1.91 -1.62
C ALA A 1085 0.96 -1.42 -2.64
N VAL A 1086 0.64 -2.23 -3.65
CA VAL A 1086 -0.46 -1.94 -4.58
C VAL A 1086 -1.81 -1.98 -3.88
N LEU A 1087 -2.09 -3.02 -3.09
CA LEU A 1087 -3.36 -3.15 -2.37
C LEU A 1087 -3.58 -1.98 -1.40
N ILE A 1088 -2.59 -1.64 -0.57
CA ILE A 1088 -2.70 -0.54 0.39
C ILE A 1088 -2.74 0.82 -0.31
N SER A 1089 -1.99 1.01 -1.41
CA SER A 1089 -2.04 2.25 -2.19
C SER A 1089 -3.41 2.46 -2.85
N ARG A 1090 -4.04 1.40 -3.37
CA ARG A 1090 -5.40 1.45 -3.93
C ARG A 1090 -6.45 1.65 -2.85
N ALA A 1091 -6.36 0.89 -1.76
CA ALA A 1091 -7.27 0.99 -0.63
C ALA A 1091 -7.29 2.40 -0.02
N LEU A 1092 -6.12 2.99 0.18
CA LEU A 1092 -5.99 4.34 0.73
C LEU A 1092 -6.09 5.45 -0.31
N LYS A 1093 -6.33 5.11 -1.60
CA LYS A 1093 -6.40 6.02 -2.74
C LYS A 1093 -5.25 7.05 -2.74
N LEU A 1094 -4.03 6.58 -2.50
CA LEU A 1094 -2.85 7.44 -2.43
C LEU A 1094 -2.61 8.13 -3.79
N THR A 1095 -2.32 9.42 -3.79
CA THR A 1095 -2.17 10.24 -5.01
C THR A 1095 -0.71 10.44 -5.40
N ASP A 1096 -0.46 10.67 -6.69
CA ASP A 1096 0.87 11.01 -7.21
C ASP A 1096 1.37 12.36 -6.69
N GLY A 1097 2.69 12.54 -6.67
CA GLY A 1097 3.29 13.86 -6.60
C GLY A 1097 4.78 13.86 -6.87
N SER A 1098 5.39 15.05 -6.85
CA SER A 1098 6.63 15.39 -7.57
C SER A 1098 7.96 14.76 -7.07
N THR A 1099 7.92 13.79 -6.15
CA THR A 1099 9.12 13.16 -5.57
C THR A 1099 8.98 11.64 -5.54
N SER A 1100 9.85 10.95 -6.29
CA SER A 1100 9.96 9.49 -6.30
C SER A 1100 10.88 9.00 -5.17
N ALA A 1101 10.50 7.91 -4.49
CA ALA A 1101 11.39 7.24 -3.55
C ALA A 1101 12.46 6.45 -4.33
N THR A 1102 13.73 6.64 -3.99
CA THR A 1102 14.84 5.94 -4.66
C THR A 1102 15.30 4.75 -3.82
N PHE A 1103 14.89 3.54 -4.22
CA PHE A 1103 15.40 2.29 -3.65
C PHE A 1103 16.58 1.73 -4.47
N ASN A 1104 17.56 1.13 -3.79
CA ASN A 1104 18.76 0.54 -4.40
C ASN A 1104 18.45 -0.63 -5.36
N ASP A 1105 17.29 -1.25 -5.20
CA ASP A 1105 16.74 -2.30 -6.06
C ASP A 1105 15.56 -1.81 -6.92
N SER A 1106 15.47 -0.51 -7.19
CA SER A 1106 14.43 0.10 -8.06
C SER A 1106 14.27 -0.59 -9.42
N LYS A 1107 15.34 -1.17 -9.98
CA LYS A 1107 15.31 -1.94 -11.23
C LYS A 1107 14.57 -3.29 -11.12
N GLN A 1108 14.36 -3.80 -9.91
CA GLN A 1108 13.62 -5.03 -9.64
C GLN A 1108 12.13 -4.75 -9.36
N ILE A 1109 11.74 -3.49 -9.23
CA ILE A 1109 10.35 -3.10 -9.02
C ILE A 1109 9.61 -3.19 -10.35
N PRO A 1110 8.55 -4.02 -10.46
CA PRO A 1110 7.75 -4.09 -11.68
C PRO A 1110 7.09 -2.75 -12.00
N ALA A 1111 7.00 -2.41 -13.29
CA ALA A 1111 6.42 -1.14 -13.73
C ALA A 1111 4.99 -0.91 -13.20
N TRP A 1112 4.18 -1.97 -13.10
CA TRP A 1112 2.81 -1.91 -12.57
C TRP A 1112 2.75 -1.60 -11.05
N ALA A 1113 3.78 -1.96 -10.29
CA ALA A 1113 3.84 -1.76 -8.84
C ALA A 1113 4.52 -0.44 -8.46
N LYS A 1114 5.43 0.04 -9.31
CA LYS A 1114 6.26 1.22 -9.07
C LYS A 1114 5.48 2.48 -8.64
N PRO A 1115 4.43 2.94 -9.35
CA PRO A 1115 3.71 4.14 -8.93
C PRO A 1115 3.05 3.97 -7.55
N HIS A 1116 2.55 2.77 -7.23
CA HIS A 1116 1.94 2.47 -5.94
C HIS A 1116 2.96 2.42 -4.79
N ILE A 1117 4.14 1.86 -5.06
CA ILE A 1117 5.25 1.84 -4.10
C ILE A 1117 5.76 3.27 -3.84
N ASP A 1118 5.92 4.09 -4.87
CA ASP A 1118 6.33 5.48 -4.72
C ASP A 1118 5.32 6.27 -3.87
N ARG A 1119 4.02 6.09 -4.12
CA ARG A 1119 2.93 6.70 -3.33
C ARG A 1119 2.94 6.24 -1.88
N ALA A 1120 3.06 4.94 -1.63
CA ALA A 1120 3.08 4.38 -0.28
C ALA A 1120 4.35 4.80 0.50
N ALA A 1121 5.50 4.93 -0.17
CA ALA A 1121 6.73 5.41 0.43
C ALA A 1121 6.65 6.90 0.78
N LYS A 1122 6.11 7.71 -0.14
CA LYS A 1122 5.86 9.14 0.10
C LYS A 1122 4.87 9.38 1.24
N ALA A 1123 3.84 8.54 1.34
CA ALA A 1123 2.88 8.57 2.44
C ALA A 1123 3.47 8.08 3.78
N GLY A 1124 4.76 7.72 3.83
CA GLY A 1124 5.45 7.25 5.03
C GLY A 1124 4.98 5.87 5.50
N LEU A 1125 4.22 5.13 4.68
CA LEU A 1125 3.66 3.84 5.04
C LEU A 1125 4.69 2.73 4.91
N ILE A 1126 5.49 2.79 3.86
CA ILE A 1126 6.58 1.85 3.60
C ILE A 1126 7.93 2.57 3.56
N SER A 1127 8.94 1.90 4.08
CA SER A 1127 10.34 2.31 3.97
C SER A 1127 11.17 1.13 3.42
N GLY A 1128 12.36 1.45 2.94
CA GLY A 1128 13.34 0.42 2.55
C GLY A 1128 14.01 -0.20 3.79
N TYR A 1129 14.62 -1.36 3.62
CA TYR A 1129 15.49 -1.95 4.64
C TYR A 1129 16.73 -1.09 4.87
N ALA A 1130 17.47 -1.36 5.95
CA ALA A 1130 18.68 -0.61 6.33
C ALA A 1130 19.74 -0.53 5.22
N ASN A 1131 19.75 -1.47 4.27
CA ASN A 1131 20.63 -1.48 3.09
C ASN A 1131 20.10 -0.66 1.89
N GLY A 1132 19.00 0.07 2.05
CA GLY A 1132 18.35 0.92 1.04
C GLY A 1132 17.51 0.18 -0.01
N THR A 1133 17.20 -1.11 0.18
CA THR A 1133 16.37 -1.90 -0.76
C THR A 1133 14.90 -2.01 -0.31
N PHE A 1134 13.97 -2.21 -1.25
CA PHE A 1134 12.55 -2.44 -0.98
C PHE A 1134 12.16 -3.93 -0.96
N LEU A 1135 12.88 -4.76 -1.73
CA LEU A 1135 12.66 -6.20 -1.97
C LEU A 1135 11.25 -6.51 -2.52
N PRO A 1136 10.91 -6.04 -3.74
CA PRO A 1136 9.54 -6.06 -4.26
C PRO A 1136 8.91 -7.45 -4.40
N SER A 1137 9.69 -8.47 -4.76
CA SER A 1137 9.21 -9.85 -4.93
C SER A 1137 9.20 -10.67 -3.65
N ARG A 1138 9.73 -10.14 -2.54
CA ARG A 1138 9.76 -10.87 -1.27
C ARG A 1138 8.36 -10.90 -0.68
N GLU A 1139 7.97 -12.04 -0.12
CA GLU A 1139 6.73 -12.17 0.63
C GLU A 1139 6.75 -11.23 1.86
N ILE A 1140 5.60 -10.64 2.16
CA ILE A 1140 5.44 -9.75 3.31
C ILE A 1140 5.07 -10.57 4.54
N ASN A 1141 5.75 -10.31 5.67
CA ASN A 1141 5.42 -10.99 6.93
C ASN A 1141 4.40 -10.19 7.74
N ARG A 1142 3.79 -10.84 8.74
CA ARG A 1142 2.73 -10.24 9.58
C ARG A 1142 3.20 -9.04 10.39
N SER A 1143 4.47 -8.99 10.80
CA SER A 1143 5.03 -7.83 11.50
C SER A 1143 5.09 -6.59 10.60
N GLU A 1144 5.57 -6.77 9.38
CA GLU A 1144 5.64 -5.69 8.39
C GLU A 1144 4.25 -5.22 7.98
N LEU A 1145 3.33 -6.17 7.78
CA LEU A 1145 1.94 -5.86 7.46
C LEU A 1145 1.29 -5.05 8.59
N ALA A 1146 1.45 -5.48 9.85
CA ALA A 1146 0.93 -4.76 11.01
C ALA A 1146 1.53 -3.36 11.14
N SER A 1147 2.85 -3.21 11.02
CA SER A 1147 3.52 -1.90 11.07
C SER A 1147 3.06 -0.95 9.96
N ILE A 1148 2.83 -1.45 8.74
CA ILE A 1148 2.29 -0.62 7.66
C ILE A 1148 0.84 -0.21 7.97
N ILE A 1149 0.02 -1.12 8.50
CA ILE A 1149 -1.36 -0.82 8.92
C ILE A 1149 -1.38 0.18 10.07
N VAL A 1150 -0.46 0.11 11.03
CA VAL A 1150 -0.33 1.07 12.15
C VAL A 1150 -0.01 2.47 11.62
N ARG A 1151 0.97 2.58 10.72
CA ARG A 1151 1.30 3.85 10.06
C ARG A 1151 0.14 4.38 9.22
N ALA A 1152 -0.56 3.48 8.53
CA ALA A 1152 -1.71 3.83 7.70
C ALA A 1152 -2.91 4.29 8.55
N ALA A 1153 -3.15 3.64 9.69
CA ALA A 1153 -4.17 3.97 10.67
C ALA A 1153 -3.79 5.19 11.52
N LYS A 1154 -2.52 5.63 11.49
CA LYS A 1154 -1.96 6.69 12.34
C LYS A 1154 -2.24 6.45 13.83
N LEU A 1155 -2.04 5.22 14.28
CA LEU A 1155 -2.26 4.87 15.68
C LEU A 1155 -1.21 5.51 16.58
N ASP A 1156 -1.65 5.96 17.76
CA ASP A 1156 -0.76 6.41 18.81
C ASP A 1156 0.03 5.22 19.36
N ILE A 1157 1.37 5.33 19.32
CA ILE A 1157 2.29 4.32 19.80
C ILE A 1157 2.68 4.69 21.23
N ASP A 1158 2.24 3.86 22.18
CA ASP A 1158 2.63 3.98 23.58
C ASP A 1158 3.65 2.89 23.91
N GLU A 1159 4.88 3.34 24.19
CA GLU A 1159 6.07 2.52 24.45
C GLU A 1159 5.99 1.70 25.75
N THR A 1160 4.93 1.88 26.55
CA THR A 1160 4.71 1.16 27.81
C THR A 1160 3.73 -0.02 27.69
N ASN A 1161 3.10 -0.24 26.53
CA ASN A 1161 2.15 -1.33 26.36
C ASN A 1161 2.84 -2.70 26.30
N GLU A 1162 2.47 -3.61 27.21
CA GLU A 1162 2.85 -5.01 27.12
C GLU A 1162 1.98 -5.77 26.11
N LEU A 1163 2.63 -6.55 25.24
CA LEU A 1163 1.97 -7.43 24.28
C LEU A 1163 1.46 -8.68 25.00
N SER A 1164 0.15 -8.93 24.94
CA SER A 1164 -0.47 -10.10 25.58
C SER A 1164 -0.34 -11.40 24.78
N PHE A 1165 0.38 -11.40 23.65
CA PHE A 1165 0.54 -12.60 22.81
C PHE A 1165 1.56 -13.57 23.43
N ALA A 1166 1.27 -14.87 23.34
CA ALA A 1166 2.11 -15.94 23.88
C ALA A 1166 3.50 -16.02 23.21
N ASP A 1167 3.66 -15.46 22.01
CA ASP A 1167 4.91 -15.37 21.25
C ASP A 1167 5.41 -13.92 21.12
N ALA A 1168 5.01 -13.02 22.03
CA ALA A 1168 5.43 -11.63 22.04
C ALA A 1168 6.97 -11.45 22.03
N ALA A 1169 7.71 -12.40 22.60
CA ALA A 1169 9.18 -12.41 22.59
C ALA A 1169 9.78 -12.61 21.19
N SER A 1170 9.06 -13.24 20.26
CA SER A 1170 9.49 -13.48 18.88
C SER A 1170 9.20 -12.31 17.94
N ILE A 1171 8.51 -11.27 18.43
CA ILE A 1171 8.24 -10.05 17.66
C ILE A 1171 9.54 -9.22 17.56
N PRO A 1172 9.99 -8.84 16.36
CA PRO A 1172 11.16 -7.99 16.20
C PRO A 1172 11.03 -6.68 17.00
N ASP A 1173 12.09 -6.22 17.63
CA ASP A 1173 12.05 -5.03 18.50
C ASP A 1173 11.49 -3.79 17.78
N TRP A 1174 11.80 -3.62 16.49
CA TRP A 1174 11.28 -2.51 15.67
C TRP A 1174 9.76 -2.56 15.44
N ALA A 1175 9.14 -3.72 15.60
CA ALA A 1175 7.71 -3.94 15.35
C ALA A 1175 6.88 -4.08 16.64
N LYS A 1176 7.52 -4.27 17.81
CA LYS A 1176 6.83 -4.53 19.08
C LYS A 1176 5.78 -3.48 19.41
N ASN A 1177 6.16 -2.21 19.39
CA ASN A 1177 5.27 -1.12 19.77
C ASN A 1177 4.16 -0.91 18.72
N ASP A 1178 4.48 -1.09 17.43
CA ASP A 1178 3.50 -1.05 16.33
C ASP A 1178 2.45 -2.16 16.51
N ILE A 1179 2.88 -3.39 16.74
CA ILE A 1179 1.98 -4.54 16.90
C ILE A 1179 1.15 -4.41 18.19
N ALA A 1180 1.72 -3.85 19.26
CA ALA A 1180 0.98 -3.60 20.50
C ALA A 1180 -0.16 -2.60 20.27
N ALA A 1181 0.13 -1.50 19.56
CA ALA A 1181 -0.87 -0.52 19.15
C ALA A 1181 -1.93 -1.15 18.23
N ALA A 1182 -1.50 -1.95 17.24
CA ALA A 1182 -2.40 -2.65 16.33
C ALA A 1182 -3.33 -3.62 17.05
N ALA A 1183 -2.82 -4.36 18.04
CA ALA A 1183 -3.60 -5.32 18.82
C ALA A 1183 -4.59 -4.63 19.75
N LYS A 1184 -4.17 -3.55 20.43
CA LYS A 1184 -5.03 -2.71 21.28
C LYS A 1184 -6.16 -2.06 20.48
N ALA A 1185 -5.87 -1.60 19.27
CA ALA A 1185 -6.86 -1.06 18.34
C ALA A 1185 -7.67 -2.15 17.61
N GLY A 1186 -7.41 -3.43 17.89
CA GLY A 1186 -8.14 -4.57 17.35
C GLY A 1186 -7.84 -4.90 15.89
N TYR A 1187 -6.87 -4.26 15.23
CA TYR A 1187 -6.51 -4.54 13.83
C TYR A 1187 -5.89 -5.91 13.63
N VAL A 1188 -5.06 -6.33 14.57
CA VAL A 1188 -4.44 -7.65 14.57
C VAL A 1188 -4.95 -8.47 15.74
N GLN A 1189 -5.13 -9.76 15.50
CA GLN A 1189 -5.46 -10.75 16.51
C GLN A 1189 -4.50 -11.92 16.38
N GLY A 1190 -4.31 -12.63 17.49
CA GLY A 1190 -3.54 -13.86 17.50
C GLY A 1190 -4.23 -14.93 16.64
N LYS A 1191 -3.44 -15.74 15.95
CA LYS A 1191 -3.90 -17.07 15.52
C LYS A 1191 -3.90 -18.00 16.73
N GLY A 1192 -4.64 -19.10 16.64
CA GLY A 1192 -4.98 -19.99 17.76
C GLY A 1192 -3.88 -20.17 18.83
N GLY A 1193 -4.29 -20.29 20.10
CA GLY A 1193 -3.34 -20.36 21.21
C GLY A 1193 -2.71 -19.01 21.60
N ASN A 1194 -3.36 -17.90 21.24
CA ASN A 1194 -2.95 -16.53 21.57
C ASN A 1194 -1.56 -16.13 21.00
N LYS A 1195 -1.18 -16.65 19.82
CA LYS A 1195 0.09 -16.33 19.15
C LYS A 1195 -0.10 -15.37 17.98
N PHE A 1196 0.75 -14.36 17.83
CA PHE A 1196 0.72 -13.39 16.73
C PHE A 1196 1.37 -13.91 15.44
N GLU A 1197 2.38 -14.77 15.55
CA GLU A 1197 3.22 -15.30 14.46
C GLU A 1197 3.92 -14.20 13.64
N PRO A 1198 4.83 -13.41 14.25
CA PRO A 1198 5.37 -12.19 13.66
C PRO A 1198 6.11 -12.37 12.33
N LEU A 1199 6.76 -13.52 12.13
CA LEU A 1199 7.58 -13.81 10.95
C LEU A 1199 6.84 -14.66 9.90
N ALA A 1200 5.59 -15.07 10.16
CA ALA A 1200 4.80 -15.78 9.17
C ALA A 1200 4.45 -14.86 7.99
N ASN A 1201 4.48 -15.41 6.77
CA ASN A 1201 4.08 -14.68 5.57
C ASN A 1201 2.56 -14.49 5.56
N ALA A 1202 2.13 -13.30 5.15
CA ALA A 1202 0.71 -12.97 5.11
C ALA A 1202 0.07 -13.49 3.82
N THR A 1203 -1.09 -14.11 3.97
CA THR A 1203 -1.92 -14.50 2.84
C THR A 1203 -2.65 -13.29 2.23
N ARG A 1204 -3.09 -13.43 0.99
CA ARG A 1204 -3.89 -12.44 0.26
C ARG A 1204 -5.19 -12.13 1.00
N ALA A 1205 -5.83 -13.14 1.59
CA ALA A 1205 -7.01 -13.01 2.43
C ALA A 1205 -6.72 -12.23 3.72
N GLU A 1206 -5.62 -12.52 4.42
CA GLU A 1206 -5.24 -11.79 5.64
C GLU A 1206 -4.93 -10.33 5.36
N ALA A 1207 -4.13 -10.08 4.32
CA ALA A 1207 -3.79 -8.73 3.91
C ALA A 1207 -5.02 -7.91 3.54
N LEU A 1208 -5.95 -8.50 2.78
CA LEU A 1208 -7.21 -7.84 2.45
C LEU A 1208 -8.10 -7.68 3.67
N THR A 1209 -8.18 -8.65 4.56
CA THR A 1209 -8.99 -8.52 5.79
C THR A 1209 -8.46 -7.38 6.66
N LEU A 1210 -7.14 -7.24 6.82
CA LEU A 1210 -6.53 -6.14 7.54
C LEU A 1210 -6.73 -4.78 6.86
N ILE A 1211 -6.62 -4.75 5.53
CA ILE A 1211 -6.92 -3.54 4.74
C ILE A 1211 -8.40 -3.17 4.86
N MET A 1212 -9.31 -4.14 4.75
CA MET A 1212 -10.75 -3.92 4.90
C MET A 1212 -11.07 -3.42 6.30
N LYS A 1213 -10.46 -4.01 7.33
CA LYS A 1213 -10.60 -3.54 8.71
C LYS A 1213 -10.06 -2.13 8.91
N LEU A 1214 -8.92 -1.80 8.29
CA LEU A 1214 -8.38 -0.43 8.24
C LEU A 1214 -9.34 0.57 7.56
N LEU A 1215 -10.09 0.12 6.56
CA LEU A 1215 -11.09 0.95 5.88
C LEU A 1215 -12.41 1.04 6.65
N GLU A 1216 -12.73 0.07 7.51
CA GLU A 1216 -13.92 0.06 8.37
C GLU A 1216 -13.78 0.96 9.61
N THR A 1217 -12.56 1.14 10.09
CA THR A 1217 -12.23 1.93 11.31
C THR A 1217 -11.78 3.36 11.00
N LYS A 1218 -11.62 3.71 9.73
CA LYS A 1218 -11.39 5.07 9.24
C LYS A 1218 -12.69 5.69 8.76
#